data_AF-A0A8X8CRG2-F1
#
_entry.id   AF-A0A8X8CRG2-F1
#
_cell.length_a   1.000
_cell.length_b   1.000
_cell.length_c   1.000
_cell.angle_alpha   90.00
_cell.angle_beta   90.00
_cell.angle_gamma   90.00
#
_symmetry.space_group_name_H-M   'P 1'
#
loop_
_entity.id
_entity.type
_entity.pdbx_description
1 polymer ?
#
loop_
_entity_poly.entity_id
_entity_poly.type
_entity_poly.pdbx_seq_one_letter_code
_entity_poly.pdbx_strand_id
1 'polypeptide(L)'
;MARKVAYWHLMLVLFYILVTACQFFVTSRGATDAEILVNFKNSLSTNSLLSNWNVSGNPPCNGNTNNWVGLRCNGDGTIDKLQLENMGLTGTINIDILTQLSKLRALSFMNNSLEGKIAEDAFDGMNSLREVHLAHNEFTGGIPRSLVSAQKLTKLSLEGNQLDGKLPGFPQENLTVFNAADNNFEGQIPASLSHFSPSSFTGNKGLCGKPLPACKSSKKKTMMIIAVAVVAVVALSAIVAFSCMCCRTAKTPKFYYSKKKIAMNGVGKREIQSSDQFGDGKTVDNGQFHFVRCDRGRFDLQDLLKASAEVVGSGTLGSSCKTVLSDGPSMVVKRFRHMSTVGNEEFHEHMRKLGTLSHPNLLPLVAYYYRKEEKLLVSDLIENGSLASRLHAKRAPGKPWLDWPTRLNIVKGVARGLVYLYKEFPTLALPHGHLKSSNVLLDDQFEPLLTDYALVPLVNRDHAQQVMVAYKSPEFTHSDRTTRKTDVWSLGILILEILTGKFPENYLMQGRGGDADLATWANSVVREEWTGEVFDMDIMRTKNCEKEMQKLLKTGMCCCEWNMENRWDLKEAVAKIEELKERDNDNDDFSNSYASEVYSSRAMTDDDFSFSVNAFSPSLSQFSNSQQRISAEIPSTTILTSGLAALHIRTYACQDSYQGSGHFKSDIEPIKCNFRLDGQAKFVEGSDFVAILSSQGIDYLLSGEGKVPLSSFDCKVICLFFSANWCRPCKAFAPQLVKIYNSLRGSGKKLEIVFISFDRDEDGFKEHFKCMPWLAVPFEVNLHRRLSDIYHVNRIPSCISLGSDGISAEEDMIGLIEDFGAEAFPFTRERFDELRSIDDAKRQGGKLQQLLAYEGRNYVLSGDTRKIFVSELVGKTIGLYFGAHWCPPSRGFTTQLIQAYNEIITTNDGCFEIILVSTDRDLKEFNTNLSNMPWLAIPYEDRTRQDLCRIFNIKGIPALVIIGQDGKIISTDGKAMISLYGAKAFPFTESRITEIEATLKEEGDALPRQVKDIKHQHALKLDMAKAYVCDCCNGQGKFWAFSCDVCDYDLHPACVEEECSDCLMKVGDINITA
;
A
#
# COMPACT_ATOMS: atom_id res chain seq x y z
N MET A 1 49.97 -0.97 -59.52
CA MET A 1 48.67 -0.76 -58.82
C MET A 1 48.37 -1.83 -57.78
N ALA A 2 48.30 -3.12 -58.12
CA ALA A 2 47.84 -4.23 -57.26
C ALA A 2 48.11 -4.13 -55.74
N ARG A 3 49.36 -3.89 -55.30
CA ARG A 3 49.70 -3.77 -53.86
C ARG A 3 48.90 -2.68 -53.11
N LYS A 4 48.54 -1.55 -53.74
CA LYS A 4 47.69 -0.53 -53.11
C LYS A 4 46.22 -0.95 -53.00
N VAL A 5 45.72 -1.69 -54.00
CA VAL A 5 44.34 -2.22 -54.01
C VAL A 5 44.18 -3.29 -52.93
N ALA A 6 45.15 -4.20 -52.79
CA ALA A 6 45.19 -5.17 -51.70
C ALA A 6 45.20 -4.51 -50.31
N TYR A 7 45.96 -3.42 -50.14
CA TYR A 7 45.99 -2.66 -48.87
C TYR A 7 44.64 -2.00 -48.56
N TRP A 8 43.94 -1.47 -49.57
CA TRP A 8 42.60 -0.90 -49.40
C TRP A 8 41.53 -1.95 -49.04
N HIS A 9 41.56 -3.14 -49.68
CA HIS A 9 40.67 -4.23 -49.28
C HIS A 9 40.99 -4.75 -47.88
N LEU A 10 42.27 -4.85 -47.50
CA LEU A 10 42.66 -5.26 -46.14
C LEU A 10 42.18 -4.25 -45.09
N MET A 11 42.30 -2.95 -45.36
CA MET A 11 41.79 -1.88 -44.49
C MET A 11 40.26 -1.86 -44.42
N LEU A 12 39.55 -2.09 -45.54
CA LEU A 12 38.10 -2.21 -45.55
C LEU A 12 37.61 -3.44 -44.77
N VAL A 13 38.29 -4.58 -44.87
CA VAL A 13 37.97 -5.78 -44.08
C VAL A 13 38.27 -5.56 -42.60
N LEU A 14 39.40 -4.94 -42.24
CA LEU A 14 39.70 -4.53 -40.85
C LEU A 14 38.66 -3.54 -40.31
N PHE A 15 38.22 -2.57 -41.11
CA PHE A 15 37.17 -1.64 -40.72
C PHE A 15 35.82 -2.35 -40.53
N TYR A 16 35.45 -3.28 -41.42
CA TYR A 16 34.21 -4.05 -41.27
C TYR A 16 34.25 -4.99 -40.05
N ILE A 17 35.41 -5.58 -39.75
CA ILE A 17 35.64 -6.38 -38.53
C ILE A 17 35.57 -5.48 -37.29
N LEU A 18 36.13 -4.27 -37.31
CA LEU A 18 36.05 -3.33 -36.19
C LEU A 18 34.63 -2.78 -35.98
N VAL A 19 33.88 -2.49 -37.05
CA VAL A 19 32.49 -2.03 -36.97
C VAL A 19 31.57 -3.15 -36.48
N THR A 20 31.72 -4.38 -36.99
CA THR A 20 30.94 -5.53 -36.49
C THR A 20 31.34 -5.92 -35.06
N ALA A 21 32.63 -5.81 -34.70
CA ALA A 21 33.08 -5.97 -33.31
C ALA A 21 32.48 -4.88 -32.39
N CYS A 22 32.42 -3.62 -32.82
CA CYS A 22 31.72 -2.56 -32.07
C CYS A 22 30.21 -2.83 -31.96
N GLN A 23 29.57 -3.38 -32.99
CA GLN A 23 28.15 -3.77 -32.91
C GLN A 23 27.93 -4.98 -31.97
N PHE A 24 28.88 -5.90 -31.86
CA PHE A 24 28.86 -6.95 -30.84
C PHE A 24 29.17 -6.42 -29.42
N PHE A 25 30.08 -5.46 -29.27
CA PHE A 25 30.38 -4.80 -27.99
C PHE A 25 29.35 -3.75 -27.54
N VAL A 26 28.34 -3.44 -28.37
CA VAL A 26 27.18 -2.62 -28.01
C VAL A 26 25.90 -3.46 -28.10
N THR A 27 25.91 -4.63 -27.45
CA THR A 27 24.70 -5.33 -27.01
C THR A 27 24.88 -5.83 -25.57
N SER A 28 23.77 -5.95 -24.83
CA SER A 28 23.72 -6.46 -23.45
C SER A 28 24.58 -5.72 -22.41
N ARG A 29 24.17 -4.49 -22.06
CA ARG A 29 23.88 -4.31 -20.63
C ARG A 29 22.67 -5.21 -20.35
N GLY A 30 22.83 -6.21 -19.48
CA GLY A 30 21.71 -7.04 -19.03
C GLY A 30 20.69 -6.17 -18.30
N ALA A 31 19.42 -6.57 -18.33
CA ALA A 31 18.39 -5.91 -17.53
C ALA A 31 18.77 -5.98 -16.04
N THR A 32 18.57 -4.88 -15.33
CA THR A 32 18.79 -4.82 -13.89
C THR A 32 17.74 -5.63 -13.13
N ASP A 33 18.06 -6.10 -11.92
CA ASP A 33 17.11 -6.73 -11.00
C ASP A 33 15.81 -5.90 -10.85
N ALA A 34 15.90 -4.57 -10.92
CA ALA A 34 14.78 -3.65 -10.88
C ALA A 34 13.86 -3.76 -12.11
N GLU A 35 14.45 -3.73 -13.32
CA GLU A 35 13.71 -3.86 -14.58
C GLU A 35 13.11 -5.26 -14.73
N ILE A 36 13.84 -6.30 -14.32
CA ILE A 36 13.37 -7.70 -14.30
C ILE A 36 12.12 -7.83 -13.42
N LEU A 37 12.16 -7.31 -12.20
CA LEU A 37 11.02 -7.34 -11.28
C LEU A 37 9.85 -6.48 -11.76
N VAL A 38 10.07 -5.29 -12.30
CA VAL A 38 8.99 -4.45 -12.85
C VAL A 38 8.33 -5.11 -14.06
N ASN A 39 9.09 -5.77 -14.94
CA ASN A 39 8.54 -6.56 -16.04
C ASN A 39 7.72 -7.76 -15.53
N PHE A 40 8.14 -8.43 -14.44
CA PHE A 40 7.34 -9.47 -13.80
C PHE A 40 6.02 -8.91 -13.22
N LYS A 41 6.08 -7.79 -12.48
CA LYS A 41 4.89 -7.07 -11.96
C LYS A 41 3.89 -6.73 -13.07
N ASN A 42 4.39 -6.31 -14.24
CA ASN A 42 3.56 -5.97 -15.39
C ASN A 42 2.92 -7.19 -16.10
N SER A 43 3.30 -8.42 -15.74
CA SER A 43 2.62 -9.64 -16.23
C SER A 43 1.37 -10.02 -15.42
N LEU A 44 1.16 -9.41 -14.25
CA LEU A 44 0.07 -9.73 -13.32
C LEU A 44 -1.16 -8.86 -13.59
N SER A 45 -2.36 -9.45 -13.56
CA SER A 45 -3.65 -8.76 -13.78
C SER A 45 -4.14 -7.96 -12.56
N THR A 46 -3.49 -8.12 -11.40
CA THR A 46 -3.69 -7.24 -10.24
C THR A 46 -2.35 -7.12 -9.50
N ASN A 47 -1.81 -5.90 -9.44
CA ASN A 47 -0.46 -5.64 -8.91
C ASN A 47 -0.36 -4.36 -8.06
N SER A 48 -1.48 -3.82 -7.58
CA SER A 48 -1.57 -2.58 -6.79
C SER A 48 -0.69 -2.61 -5.53
N LEU A 49 -0.63 -3.77 -4.84
CA LEU A 49 0.25 -3.97 -3.67
C LEU A 49 1.75 -4.11 -4.00
N LEU A 50 2.12 -4.02 -5.28
CA LEU A 50 3.50 -3.89 -5.76
C LEU A 50 3.79 -2.45 -6.24
N SER A 51 2.98 -1.46 -5.83
CA SER A 51 3.10 -0.04 -6.20
C SER A 51 4.54 0.48 -6.08
N ASN A 52 5.24 0.16 -4.99
CA ASN A 52 6.61 0.62 -4.73
C ASN A 52 7.72 -0.03 -5.57
N TRP A 53 7.40 -1.04 -6.40
CA TRP A 53 8.31 -1.54 -7.42
C TRP A 53 8.39 -0.55 -8.58
N ASN A 54 9.43 0.29 -8.58
CA ASN A 54 9.66 1.35 -9.55
C ASN A 54 11.17 1.52 -9.85
N VAL A 55 11.56 1.42 -11.12
CA VAL A 55 12.95 1.58 -11.59
C VAL A 55 13.51 2.98 -11.33
N SER A 56 12.65 4.02 -11.23
CA SER A 56 13.08 5.39 -10.92
C SER A 56 13.19 5.71 -9.42
N GLY A 57 13.07 4.71 -8.55
CA GLY A 57 13.14 4.86 -7.09
C GLY A 57 14.43 4.28 -6.48
N ASN A 58 14.37 3.96 -5.18
CA ASN A 58 15.44 3.19 -4.53
C ASN A 58 15.61 1.82 -5.23
N PRO A 59 16.85 1.31 -5.38
CA PRO A 59 17.09 -0.01 -5.96
C PRO A 59 16.42 -1.10 -5.11
N PRO A 60 16.00 -2.25 -5.68
CA PRO A 60 15.27 -3.30 -4.97
C PRO A 60 15.92 -3.74 -3.65
N CYS A 61 17.25 -3.77 -3.64
CA CYS A 61 18.12 -4.13 -2.54
C CYS A 61 19.20 -3.05 -2.31
N ASN A 62 19.55 -2.80 -1.05
CA ASN A 62 20.73 -2.05 -0.66
C ASN A 62 21.45 -2.80 0.48
N GLY A 63 22.42 -3.65 0.12
CA GLY A 63 22.93 -4.69 1.01
C GLY A 63 21.79 -5.59 1.51
N ASN A 64 21.74 -5.87 2.81
CA ASN A 64 20.66 -6.64 3.45
C ASN A 64 19.30 -5.89 3.51
N THR A 65 19.23 -4.59 3.15
CA THR A 65 18.01 -3.80 3.24
C THR A 65 17.13 -4.02 2.02
N ASN A 66 15.88 -4.44 2.25
CA ASN A 66 14.87 -4.63 1.21
C ASN A 66 14.08 -3.33 1.04
N ASN A 67 14.17 -2.70 -0.13
CA ASN A 67 13.45 -1.44 -0.38
C ASN A 67 12.09 -1.63 -1.04
N TRP A 68 11.87 -2.80 -1.67
CA TRP A 68 10.66 -3.15 -2.42
C TRP A 68 9.85 -4.23 -1.68
N VAL A 69 8.52 -4.16 -1.76
CA VAL A 69 7.63 -5.11 -1.05
C VAL A 69 7.89 -6.55 -1.52
N GLY A 70 7.92 -7.48 -0.56
CA GLY A 70 8.02 -8.93 -0.85
C GLY A 70 9.41 -9.44 -1.24
N LEU A 71 10.47 -8.62 -1.15
CA LEU A 71 11.84 -9.07 -1.39
C LEU A 71 12.58 -9.41 -0.09
N ARG A 72 13.55 -10.32 -0.20
CA ARG A 72 14.67 -10.45 0.73
C ARG A 72 15.98 -10.32 -0.02
N CYS A 73 16.88 -9.49 0.49
CA CYS A 73 18.18 -9.19 -0.08
C CYS A 73 19.31 -9.90 0.69
N ASN A 74 20.37 -10.27 -0.02
CA ASN A 74 21.65 -10.71 0.54
C ASN A 74 22.58 -9.51 0.78
N GLY A 75 23.57 -9.67 1.66
CA GLY A 75 24.50 -8.59 2.03
C GLY A 75 25.38 -8.05 0.89
N ASP A 76 25.36 -8.69 -0.28
CA ASP A 76 25.99 -8.22 -1.52
C ASP A 76 25.06 -7.39 -2.41
N GLY A 77 23.86 -7.05 -1.93
CA GLY A 77 22.86 -6.24 -2.64
C GLY A 77 22.04 -7.01 -3.67
N THR A 78 22.05 -8.35 -3.66
CA THR A 78 21.29 -9.16 -4.63
C THR A 78 20.11 -9.90 -3.99
N ILE A 79 19.08 -10.23 -4.77
CA ILE A 79 17.84 -10.82 -4.26
C ILE A 79 18.05 -12.29 -3.85
N ASP A 80 17.86 -12.60 -2.56
CA ASP A 80 17.84 -13.96 -2.00
C ASP A 80 16.47 -14.62 -2.19
N LYS A 81 15.39 -13.88 -1.95
CA LYS A 81 14.02 -14.40 -1.98
C LYS A 81 13.01 -13.41 -2.58
N LEU A 82 12.01 -13.98 -3.24
CA LEU A 82 10.79 -13.32 -3.67
C LEU A 82 9.61 -14.00 -2.96
N GLN A 83 8.87 -13.26 -2.15
CA GLN A 83 7.77 -13.74 -1.30
C GLN A 83 6.55 -12.81 -1.44
N LEU A 84 5.66 -13.13 -2.38
CA LEU A 84 4.42 -12.38 -2.65
C LEU A 84 3.21 -13.17 -2.13
N GLU A 85 3.18 -13.38 -0.81
CA GLU A 85 2.21 -14.26 -0.14
C GLU A 85 1.01 -13.48 0.39
N ASN A 86 -0.23 -13.96 0.17
CA ASN A 86 -1.47 -13.33 0.65
C ASN A 86 -1.76 -11.93 0.06
N MET A 87 -1.29 -11.64 -1.16
CA MET A 87 -1.36 -10.31 -1.77
C MET A 87 -2.53 -10.11 -2.75
N GLY A 88 -3.46 -11.08 -2.83
CA GLY A 88 -4.63 -11.01 -3.70
C GLY A 88 -4.31 -10.95 -5.20
N LEU A 89 -3.10 -11.35 -5.60
CA LEU A 89 -2.63 -11.27 -6.98
C LEU A 89 -3.49 -12.15 -7.90
N THR A 90 -3.68 -11.71 -9.15
CA THR A 90 -4.49 -12.42 -10.15
C THR A 90 -3.80 -12.49 -11.51
N GLY A 91 -4.25 -13.42 -12.36
CA GLY A 91 -3.72 -13.65 -13.70
C GLY A 91 -2.58 -14.67 -13.74
N THR A 92 -1.94 -14.78 -14.91
CA THR A 92 -0.91 -15.79 -15.20
C THR A 92 0.49 -15.29 -14.88
N ILE A 93 1.27 -16.04 -14.11
CA ILE A 93 2.68 -15.69 -13.83
C ILE A 93 3.61 -16.01 -15.01
N ASN A 94 4.44 -15.05 -15.41
CA ASN A 94 5.55 -15.30 -16.35
C ASN A 94 6.86 -15.46 -15.56
N ILE A 95 7.21 -16.71 -15.24
CA ILE A 95 8.41 -17.05 -14.44
C ILE A 95 9.69 -16.87 -15.28
N ASP A 96 9.62 -17.02 -16.60
CA ASP A 96 10.77 -16.93 -17.51
C ASP A 96 11.52 -15.60 -17.36
N ILE A 97 10.81 -14.51 -17.04
CA ILE A 97 11.38 -13.19 -16.73
C ILE A 97 12.33 -13.28 -15.52
N LEU A 98 11.96 -14.03 -14.47
CA LEU A 98 12.70 -14.17 -13.22
C LEU A 98 13.93 -15.09 -13.33
N THR A 99 14.10 -15.85 -14.43
CA THR A 99 15.26 -16.73 -14.63
C THR A 99 16.59 -15.97 -14.63
N GLN A 100 16.55 -14.68 -14.98
CA GLN A 100 17.69 -13.76 -14.97
C GLN A 100 18.21 -13.47 -13.55
N LEU A 101 17.39 -13.66 -12.51
CA LEU A 101 17.76 -13.52 -11.09
C LEU A 101 18.57 -14.74 -10.61
N SER A 102 19.75 -14.95 -11.20
CA SER A 102 20.60 -16.15 -11.03
C SER A 102 20.98 -16.53 -9.59
N LYS A 103 20.85 -15.59 -8.63
CA LYS A 103 21.10 -15.81 -7.19
C LYS A 103 19.85 -16.13 -6.37
N LEU A 104 18.64 -16.06 -6.95
CA LEU A 104 17.40 -16.30 -6.24
C LEU A 104 17.37 -17.73 -5.66
N ARG A 105 17.13 -17.83 -4.35
CA ARG A 105 17.13 -19.08 -3.58
C ARG A 105 15.74 -19.50 -3.13
N ALA A 106 14.79 -18.57 -3.00
CA ALA A 106 13.39 -18.90 -2.71
C ALA A 106 12.42 -18.08 -3.56
N LEU A 107 11.36 -18.74 -4.01
CA LEU A 107 10.23 -18.12 -4.70
C LEU A 107 8.94 -18.61 -4.02
N SER A 108 8.09 -17.67 -3.62
CA SER A 108 6.85 -17.95 -2.87
C SER A 108 5.73 -17.02 -3.34
N PHE A 109 4.63 -17.60 -3.80
CA PHE A 109 3.44 -16.91 -4.30
C PHE A 109 2.16 -17.43 -3.62
N MET A 110 2.27 -17.97 -2.39
CA MET A 110 1.17 -18.67 -1.72
C MET A 110 -0.04 -17.77 -1.41
N ASN A 111 -1.23 -18.38 -1.39
CA ASN A 111 -2.49 -17.73 -1.00
C ASN A 111 -2.85 -16.53 -1.91
N ASN A 112 -2.91 -16.74 -3.23
CA ASN A 112 -3.38 -15.76 -4.22
C ASN A 112 -4.40 -16.41 -5.19
N SER A 113 -4.86 -15.67 -6.19
CA SER A 113 -5.71 -16.16 -7.30
C SER A 113 -4.89 -16.20 -8.61
N LEU A 114 -3.66 -16.71 -8.54
CA LEU A 114 -2.80 -16.86 -9.73
C LEU A 114 -3.20 -18.13 -10.49
N GLU A 115 -3.31 -18.03 -11.81
CA GLU A 115 -3.95 -19.04 -12.66
C GLU A 115 -3.08 -19.46 -13.86
N GLY A 116 -3.61 -20.37 -14.68
CA GLY A 116 -2.97 -20.86 -15.90
C GLY A 116 -2.03 -22.04 -15.68
N LYS A 117 -1.27 -22.42 -16.73
CA LYS A 117 -0.25 -23.47 -16.67
C LYS A 117 1.15 -22.87 -16.55
N ILE A 118 1.97 -23.44 -15.66
CA ILE A 118 3.40 -23.15 -15.58
C ILE A 118 4.15 -23.91 -16.69
N ALA A 119 5.01 -23.22 -17.45
CA ALA A 119 5.80 -23.83 -18.53
C ALA A 119 6.77 -24.91 -18.02
N GLU A 120 7.12 -25.89 -18.86
CA GLU A 120 7.97 -27.03 -18.47
C GLU A 120 9.39 -26.59 -18.10
N ASP A 121 9.86 -25.56 -18.78
CA ASP A 121 11.18 -24.90 -18.77
C ASP A 121 11.23 -23.65 -17.87
N ALA A 122 10.11 -23.28 -17.22
CA ALA A 122 9.93 -22.04 -16.44
C ALA A 122 10.98 -21.75 -15.34
N PHE A 123 11.71 -22.76 -14.86
CA PHE A 123 12.75 -22.61 -13.83
C PHE A 123 14.17 -22.94 -14.33
N ASP A 124 14.36 -23.11 -15.64
CA ASP A 124 15.69 -23.34 -16.21
C ASP A 124 16.59 -22.11 -16.01
N GLY A 125 17.89 -22.34 -15.86
CA GLY A 125 18.85 -21.29 -15.51
C GLY A 125 18.84 -20.85 -14.03
N MET A 126 17.79 -21.15 -13.24
CA MET A 126 17.66 -20.78 -11.82
C MET A 126 18.53 -21.67 -10.89
N ASN A 127 19.83 -21.74 -11.20
CA ASN A 127 20.82 -22.62 -10.60
C ASN A 127 21.04 -22.44 -9.08
N SER A 128 20.43 -21.43 -8.45
CA SER A 128 20.50 -21.17 -7.00
C SER A 128 19.26 -21.61 -6.23
N LEU A 129 18.15 -21.95 -6.91
CA LEU A 129 16.84 -22.16 -6.31
C LEU A 129 16.78 -23.36 -5.33
N ARG A 130 16.15 -23.15 -4.18
CA ARG A 130 16.06 -24.13 -3.06
C ARG A 130 14.65 -24.32 -2.51
N GLU A 131 13.83 -23.28 -2.56
CA GLU A 131 12.50 -23.25 -1.93
C GLU A 131 11.49 -22.70 -2.96
N VAL A 132 10.47 -23.50 -3.29
CA VAL A 132 9.39 -23.11 -4.22
C VAL A 132 8.05 -23.36 -3.55
N HIS A 133 7.27 -22.30 -3.39
CA HIS A 133 6.01 -22.34 -2.65
C HIS A 133 4.87 -21.68 -3.44
N LEU A 134 3.99 -22.50 -4.02
CA LEU A 134 2.90 -22.10 -4.91
C LEU A 134 1.51 -22.51 -4.38
N ALA A 135 1.45 -22.97 -3.14
CA ALA A 135 0.24 -23.44 -2.47
C ALA A 135 -0.91 -22.42 -2.46
N HIS A 136 -2.15 -22.92 -2.48
CA HIS A 136 -3.39 -22.13 -2.45
C HIS A 136 -3.44 -21.07 -3.55
N ASN A 137 -3.53 -21.56 -4.79
CA ASN A 137 -3.67 -20.79 -6.03
C ASN A 137 -4.56 -21.58 -7.02
N GLU A 138 -4.69 -21.08 -8.24
CA GLU A 138 -5.54 -21.63 -9.29
C GLU A 138 -4.72 -22.23 -10.45
N PHE A 139 -3.48 -22.68 -10.17
CA PHE A 139 -2.56 -23.25 -11.18
C PHE A 139 -3.03 -24.61 -11.69
N THR A 140 -2.81 -24.86 -12.99
CA THR A 140 -3.27 -26.03 -13.75
C THR A 140 -2.12 -26.74 -14.47
N GLY A 141 -2.34 -28.00 -14.87
CA GLY A 141 -1.35 -28.82 -15.57
C GLY A 141 -0.37 -29.55 -14.64
N GLY A 142 0.59 -30.27 -15.23
CA GLY A 142 1.59 -31.03 -14.48
C GLY A 142 2.73 -30.20 -13.87
N ILE A 143 3.51 -30.83 -12.99
CA ILE A 143 4.71 -30.23 -12.38
C ILE A 143 5.81 -30.04 -13.45
N PRO A 144 6.32 -28.81 -13.68
CA PRO A 144 7.36 -28.52 -14.66
C PRO A 144 8.61 -29.40 -14.56
N ARG A 145 9.08 -29.88 -15.71
CA ARG A 145 10.34 -30.62 -15.82
C ARG A 145 11.55 -29.89 -15.20
N SER A 146 11.63 -28.57 -15.37
CA SER A 146 12.68 -27.69 -14.83
C SER A 146 12.83 -27.79 -13.31
N LEU A 147 11.72 -27.87 -12.55
CA LEU A 147 11.73 -28.13 -11.10
C LEU A 147 12.30 -29.52 -10.77
N VAL A 148 12.02 -30.53 -11.58
CA VAL A 148 12.55 -31.89 -11.38
C VAL A 148 14.07 -31.91 -11.61
N SER A 149 14.61 -31.07 -12.49
CA SER A 149 16.06 -30.89 -12.70
C SER A 149 16.74 -29.91 -11.73
N ALA A 150 16.00 -29.16 -10.91
CA ALA A 150 16.56 -28.16 -9.99
C ALA A 150 17.37 -28.80 -8.85
N GLN A 151 18.66 -29.06 -9.07
CA GLN A 151 19.51 -29.89 -8.19
C GLN A 151 19.62 -29.41 -6.73
N LYS A 152 19.39 -28.12 -6.46
CA LYS A 152 19.48 -27.52 -5.11
C LYS A 152 18.12 -27.41 -4.39
N LEU A 153 17.03 -27.87 -5.02
CA LEU A 153 15.68 -27.83 -4.46
C LEU A 153 15.58 -28.67 -3.17
N THR A 154 15.25 -28.02 -2.06
CA THR A 154 15.08 -28.62 -0.73
C THR A 154 13.66 -28.54 -0.20
N LYS A 155 12.83 -27.64 -0.72
CA LYS A 155 11.41 -27.49 -0.34
C LYS A 155 10.52 -27.21 -1.55
N LEU A 156 9.38 -27.90 -1.62
CA LEU A 156 8.36 -27.73 -2.64
C LEU A 156 6.95 -27.81 -2.03
N SER A 157 6.18 -26.73 -2.13
CA SER A 157 4.77 -26.65 -1.72
C SER A 157 3.89 -26.33 -2.93
N LEU A 158 2.93 -27.20 -3.23
CA LEU A 158 2.00 -27.12 -4.37
C LEU A 158 0.54 -27.32 -3.94
N GLU A 159 0.28 -27.49 -2.64
CA GLU A 159 -1.00 -27.92 -2.09
C GLU A 159 -2.16 -26.94 -2.35
N GLY A 160 -3.38 -27.44 -2.53
CA GLY A 160 -4.55 -26.59 -2.81
C GLY A 160 -4.45 -25.85 -4.15
N ASN A 161 -4.24 -26.58 -5.23
CA ASN A 161 -4.20 -26.08 -6.61
C ASN A 161 -5.02 -27.00 -7.53
N GLN A 162 -5.03 -26.73 -8.83
CA GLN A 162 -5.73 -27.53 -9.84
C GLN A 162 -4.77 -28.42 -10.67
N LEU A 163 -3.52 -28.61 -10.21
CA LEU A 163 -2.45 -29.33 -10.94
C LEU A 163 -2.81 -30.81 -11.15
N ASP A 164 -2.39 -31.37 -12.28
CA ASP A 164 -2.84 -32.68 -12.77
C ASP A 164 -1.72 -33.60 -13.28
N GLY A 165 -2.12 -34.74 -13.86
CA GLY A 165 -1.19 -35.73 -14.39
C GLY A 165 -0.48 -36.52 -13.29
N LYS A 166 0.77 -36.94 -13.56
CA LYS A 166 1.51 -37.87 -12.71
C LYS A 166 2.65 -37.17 -11.98
N LEU A 167 2.81 -37.47 -10.70
CA LEU A 167 3.95 -36.99 -9.92
C LEU A 167 5.26 -37.51 -10.53
N PRO A 168 6.24 -36.64 -10.85
CA PRO A 168 7.54 -37.05 -11.34
C PRO A 168 8.42 -37.59 -10.21
N GLY A 169 9.35 -38.47 -10.55
CA GLY A 169 10.39 -38.91 -9.60
C GLY A 169 11.45 -37.83 -9.43
N PHE A 170 11.43 -37.14 -8.28
CA PHE A 170 12.45 -36.16 -7.91
C PHE A 170 13.79 -36.86 -7.61
N PRO A 171 14.92 -36.47 -8.25
CA PRO A 171 16.25 -37.00 -7.96
C PRO A 171 16.96 -36.33 -6.77
N GLN A 172 16.40 -35.25 -6.20
CA GLN A 172 17.03 -34.47 -5.13
C GLN A 172 16.98 -35.21 -3.78
N GLU A 173 18.10 -35.81 -3.36
CA GLU A 173 18.25 -36.47 -2.05
C GLU A 173 18.03 -35.51 -0.85
N ASN A 174 18.17 -34.19 -1.06
CA ASN A 174 17.99 -33.16 -0.04
C ASN A 174 16.60 -32.49 -0.06
N LEU A 175 15.63 -33.05 -0.79
CA LEU A 175 14.23 -32.62 -0.69
C LEU A 175 13.68 -33.01 0.69
N THR A 176 13.49 -32.02 1.57
CA THR A 176 13.11 -32.21 2.99
C THR A 176 11.68 -31.79 3.28
N VAL A 177 11.09 -30.95 2.42
CA VAL A 177 9.67 -30.59 2.47
C VAL A 177 9.08 -30.81 1.08
N PHE A 178 8.06 -31.65 1.00
CA PHE A 178 7.23 -31.84 -0.17
C PHE A 178 5.76 -31.89 0.24
N ASN A 179 4.93 -31.09 -0.40
CA ASN A 179 3.47 -31.20 -0.30
C ASN A 179 2.82 -30.96 -1.67
N ALA A 180 1.93 -31.87 -2.03
CA ALA A 180 1.14 -31.85 -3.26
C ALA A 180 -0.33 -32.24 -2.98
N ALA A 181 -0.79 -32.09 -1.73
CA ALA A 181 -2.17 -32.37 -1.33
C ALA A 181 -3.19 -31.50 -2.09
N ASP A 182 -4.44 -31.95 -2.13
CA ASP A 182 -5.59 -31.18 -2.59
C ASP A 182 -5.37 -30.59 -4.01
N ASN A 183 -5.05 -31.51 -4.93
CA ASN A 183 -4.82 -31.32 -6.36
C ASN A 183 -5.47 -32.48 -7.15
N ASN A 184 -5.28 -32.51 -8.47
CA ASN A 184 -5.84 -33.51 -9.40
C ASN A 184 -4.82 -34.60 -9.82
N PHE A 185 -3.75 -34.84 -9.07
CA PHE A 185 -2.72 -35.82 -9.46
C PHE A 185 -3.23 -37.28 -9.47
N GLU A 186 -2.67 -38.09 -10.36
CA GLU A 186 -3.01 -39.49 -10.56
C GLU A 186 -1.81 -40.45 -10.66
N GLY A 187 -2.07 -41.74 -10.45
CA GLY A 187 -1.11 -42.81 -10.65
C GLY A 187 -0.36 -43.23 -9.38
N GLN A 188 0.76 -43.93 -9.58
CA GLN A 188 1.56 -44.42 -8.46
C GLN A 188 2.55 -43.36 -7.97
N ILE A 189 2.58 -43.11 -6.66
CA ILE A 189 3.56 -42.21 -6.03
C ILE A 189 5.00 -42.76 -6.29
N PRO A 190 5.91 -41.94 -6.83
CA PRO A 190 7.30 -42.32 -7.07
C PRO A 190 8.05 -42.73 -5.79
N ALA A 191 8.99 -43.67 -5.92
CA ALA A 191 9.75 -44.18 -4.78
C ALA A 191 10.52 -43.08 -4.01
N SER A 192 11.07 -42.06 -4.70
CA SER A 192 11.76 -40.94 -4.03
C SER A 192 10.82 -40.05 -3.22
N LEU A 193 9.53 -39.98 -3.56
CA LEU A 193 8.51 -39.27 -2.77
C LEU A 193 7.87 -40.15 -1.68
N SER A 194 8.06 -41.46 -1.71
CA SER A 194 7.36 -42.41 -0.84
C SER A 194 7.70 -42.33 0.67
N HIS A 195 8.67 -41.48 1.04
CA HIS A 195 9.12 -41.25 2.41
C HIS A 195 8.45 -40.05 3.10
N PHE A 196 7.74 -39.19 2.35
CA PHE A 196 6.96 -38.09 2.93
C PHE A 196 5.67 -38.59 3.62
N SER A 197 5.05 -37.72 4.41
CA SER A 197 3.81 -38.02 5.13
C SER A 197 2.66 -38.42 4.16
N PRO A 198 1.74 -39.33 4.54
CA PRO A 198 0.48 -39.51 3.81
C PRO A 198 -0.28 -38.19 3.54
N SER A 199 -0.18 -37.23 4.46
CA SER A 199 -0.81 -35.90 4.34
C SER A 199 -0.22 -35.03 3.22
N SER A 200 0.98 -35.34 2.71
CA SER A 200 1.57 -34.64 1.55
C SER A 200 0.89 -35.00 0.22
N PHE A 201 -0.07 -35.92 0.23
CA PHE A 201 -0.70 -36.50 -0.97
C PHE A 201 -2.24 -36.64 -0.85
N THR A 202 -2.87 -36.13 0.22
CA THR A 202 -4.32 -36.17 0.42
C THR A 202 -5.07 -35.35 -0.64
N GLY A 203 -6.41 -35.48 -0.71
CA GLY A 203 -7.25 -34.82 -1.72
C GLY A 203 -7.20 -35.43 -3.13
N ASN A 204 -6.00 -35.81 -3.58
CA ASN A 204 -5.72 -36.39 -4.90
C ASN A 204 -6.36 -37.77 -5.10
N LYS A 205 -7.58 -37.81 -5.63
CA LYS A 205 -8.38 -39.04 -5.81
C LYS A 205 -7.72 -40.09 -6.72
N GLY A 206 -6.76 -39.70 -7.55
CA GLY A 206 -6.05 -40.58 -8.48
C GLY A 206 -4.76 -41.22 -7.93
N LEU A 207 -4.20 -40.73 -6.82
CA LEU A 207 -2.91 -41.20 -6.29
C LEU A 207 -3.01 -42.51 -5.50
N CYS A 208 -1.98 -43.34 -5.60
CA CYS A 208 -1.86 -44.60 -4.87
C CYS A 208 -0.40 -45.07 -4.69
N GLY A 209 -0.19 -46.07 -3.85
CA GLY A 209 1.17 -46.53 -3.48
C GLY A 209 1.79 -45.68 -2.37
N LYS A 210 2.84 -46.20 -1.72
CA LYS A 210 3.42 -45.63 -0.49
C LYS A 210 3.74 -44.13 -0.64
N PRO A 211 3.37 -43.28 0.33
CA PRO A 211 2.82 -43.60 1.66
C PRO A 211 1.32 -43.95 1.67
N LEU A 212 0.58 -43.74 0.58
CA LEU A 212 -0.84 -44.08 0.44
C LEU A 212 -1.07 -45.61 0.26
N PRO A 213 -2.32 -46.10 0.39
CA PRO A 213 -2.66 -47.49 0.12
C PRO A 213 -2.22 -47.97 -1.27
N ALA A 214 -1.83 -49.24 -1.38
CA ALA A 214 -1.29 -49.82 -2.61
C ALA A 214 -2.27 -49.70 -3.80
N CYS A 215 -1.73 -49.36 -4.96
CA CYS A 215 -2.49 -49.25 -6.21
C CYS A 215 -3.29 -50.53 -6.49
N LYS A 216 -4.60 -50.40 -6.74
CA LYS A 216 -5.50 -51.52 -7.02
C LYS A 216 -5.10 -52.18 -8.35
N SER A 217 -4.33 -53.28 -8.27
CA SER A 217 -3.86 -54.00 -9.45
C SER A 217 -5.00 -54.35 -10.41
N SER A 218 -4.89 -53.88 -11.65
CA SER A 218 -5.96 -53.99 -12.64
C SER A 218 -6.04 -55.43 -13.18
N LYS A 219 -6.83 -56.29 -12.50
CA LYS A 219 -7.19 -57.64 -13.00
C LYS A 219 -8.14 -57.61 -14.22
N LYS A 220 -8.13 -56.53 -15.03
CA LYS A 220 -8.89 -56.34 -16.28
C LYS A 220 -8.32 -57.14 -17.47
N LYS A 221 -8.01 -58.42 -17.24
CA LYS A 221 -7.92 -59.46 -18.29
C LYS A 221 -8.61 -60.78 -17.89
N THR A 222 -8.73 -61.08 -16.60
CA THR A 222 -9.40 -62.31 -16.12
C THR A 222 -10.93 -62.18 -16.10
N MET A 223 -11.48 -60.99 -15.79
CA MET A 223 -12.94 -60.78 -15.71
C MET A 223 -13.68 -60.94 -17.05
N MET A 224 -13.00 -60.72 -18.19
CA MET A 224 -13.63 -60.81 -19.52
C MET A 224 -14.05 -62.25 -19.87
N ILE A 225 -13.37 -63.25 -19.32
CA ILE A 225 -13.70 -64.67 -19.49
C ILE A 225 -14.92 -65.07 -18.65
N ILE A 226 -15.01 -64.53 -17.43
CA ILE A 226 -16.11 -64.83 -16.48
C ILE A 226 -17.44 -64.25 -17.00
N ALA A 227 -17.43 -63.05 -17.59
CA ALA A 227 -18.62 -62.41 -18.15
C ALA A 227 -19.32 -63.28 -19.23
N VAL A 228 -18.55 -63.92 -20.12
CA VAL A 228 -19.10 -64.79 -21.17
C VAL A 228 -19.74 -66.05 -20.58
N ALA A 229 -19.10 -66.65 -19.57
CA ALA A 229 -19.64 -67.84 -18.88
C ALA A 229 -20.96 -67.55 -18.14
N VAL A 230 -21.07 -66.40 -17.47
CA VAL A 230 -22.28 -66.01 -16.73
C VAL A 230 -23.47 -65.79 -17.68
N VAL A 231 -23.27 -65.14 -18.83
CA VAL A 231 -24.35 -64.92 -19.81
C VAL A 231 -24.91 -66.25 -20.34
N ALA A 232 -24.04 -67.23 -20.62
CA ALA A 232 -24.47 -68.56 -21.06
C ALA A 232 -25.30 -69.31 -19.99
N VAL A 233 -24.91 -69.22 -18.72
CA VAL A 233 -25.63 -69.87 -17.61
C VAL A 233 -26.98 -69.18 -17.33
N VAL A 234 -27.05 -67.85 -17.41
CA VAL A 234 -28.30 -67.10 -17.22
C VAL A 234 -29.30 -67.38 -18.35
N ALA A 235 -28.83 -67.49 -19.60
CA ALA A 235 -29.68 -67.88 -20.73
C ALA A 235 -30.29 -69.29 -20.56
N LEU A 236 -29.52 -70.25 -20.06
CA LEU A 236 -30.00 -71.62 -19.79
C LEU A 236 -30.94 -71.68 -18.58
N SER A 237 -30.70 -70.92 -17.52
CA SER A 237 -31.57 -70.93 -16.33
C SER A 237 -32.93 -70.26 -16.58
N ALA A 238 -33.00 -69.26 -17.47
CA ALA A 238 -34.26 -68.64 -17.89
C ALA A 238 -35.21 -69.63 -18.59
N ILE A 239 -34.67 -70.56 -19.39
CA ILE A 239 -35.44 -71.62 -20.07
C ILE A 239 -36.04 -72.61 -19.06
N VAL A 240 -35.28 -72.96 -18.01
CA VAL A 240 -35.76 -73.85 -16.94
C VAL A 240 -36.81 -73.16 -16.06
N ALA A 241 -36.62 -71.89 -15.72
CA ALA A 241 -37.53 -71.12 -14.87
C ALA A 241 -38.96 -71.02 -15.45
N PHE A 242 -39.10 -70.96 -16.78
CA PHE A 242 -40.40 -70.89 -17.45
C PHE A 242 -41.23 -72.18 -17.32
N SER A 243 -40.60 -73.32 -16.99
CA SER A 243 -41.26 -74.64 -16.91
C SER A 243 -41.84 -74.97 -15.51
N CYS A 244 -41.52 -74.18 -14.48
CA CYS A 244 -41.91 -74.47 -13.08
C CYS A 244 -43.00 -73.52 -12.51
N MET A 245 -43.78 -72.85 -13.36
CA MET A 245 -44.87 -71.97 -12.90
C MET A 245 -46.21 -72.72 -12.73
N CYS A 246 -46.22 -73.78 -11.91
CA CYS A 246 -47.43 -74.57 -11.60
C CYS A 246 -47.55 -74.93 -10.11
N CYS A 247 -48.80 -74.94 -9.60
CA CYS A 247 -49.22 -75.50 -8.30
C CYS A 247 -48.86 -74.77 -6.97
N ARG A 248 -49.50 -73.60 -6.76
CA ARG A 248 -50.43 -73.28 -5.63
C ARG A 248 -50.07 -73.48 -4.12
N THR A 249 -50.48 -72.46 -3.34
CA THR A 249 -51.15 -72.46 -2.00
C THR A 249 -50.40 -72.58 -0.65
N ALA A 250 -50.09 -71.41 -0.05
CA ALA A 250 -50.66 -70.82 1.19
C ALA A 250 -50.75 -71.58 2.55
N LYS A 251 -50.26 -70.94 3.65
CA LYS A 251 -51.01 -70.52 4.88
C LYS A 251 -50.12 -69.91 6.01
N THR A 252 -50.76 -69.31 7.02
CA THR A 252 -50.20 -68.75 8.29
C THR A 252 -51.11 -69.19 9.48
N PRO A 253 -51.04 -68.70 10.75
CA PRO A 253 -49.97 -68.08 11.59
C PRO A 253 -49.84 -68.74 13.00
N LYS A 254 -48.99 -68.23 13.94
CA LYS A 254 -49.38 -67.85 15.34
C LYS A 254 -48.25 -67.37 16.30
N PHE A 255 -48.71 -66.72 17.38
CA PHE A 255 -48.04 -66.04 18.52
C PHE A 255 -47.29 -66.94 19.54
N TYR A 256 -46.27 -66.41 20.25
CA TYR A 256 -46.40 -66.02 21.68
C TYR A 256 -45.34 -64.99 22.15
N TYR A 257 -45.31 -64.65 23.46
CA TYR A 257 -44.89 -63.34 24.01
C TYR A 257 -44.42 -63.40 25.48
N SER A 258 -43.51 -62.52 25.95
CA SER A 258 -43.36 -62.15 27.37
C SER A 258 -42.64 -60.80 27.66
N LYS A 259 -42.72 -60.32 28.91
CA LYS A 259 -42.12 -59.09 29.52
C LYS A 259 -41.38 -59.48 30.85
N LYS A 260 -40.93 -58.66 31.84
CA LYS A 260 -41.37 -57.35 32.40
C LYS A 260 -40.44 -56.83 33.56
N LYS A 261 -40.63 -55.54 33.98
CA LYS A 261 -40.26 -54.74 35.22
C LYS A 261 -40.04 -55.51 36.56
N ILE A 262 -39.39 -55.04 37.67
CA ILE A 262 -38.87 -53.73 38.24
C ILE A 262 -37.74 -54.02 39.31
N ALA A 263 -37.01 -53.19 40.10
CA ALA A 263 -37.03 -51.82 40.73
C ALA A 263 -35.59 -51.19 40.75
N MET A 264 -35.09 -50.07 41.36
CA MET A 264 -35.35 -49.05 42.42
C MET A 264 -34.59 -49.11 43.79
N ASN A 265 -34.22 -47.91 44.30
CA ASN A 265 -33.66 -47.47 45.62
C ASN A 265 -32.12 -47.51 45.83
N GLY A 266 -31.47 -46.57 46.57
CA GLY A 266 -31.90 -45.21 47.00
C GLY A 266 -31.29 -44.66 48.33
N VAL A 267 -30.83 -43.39 48.30
CA VAL A 267 -30.58 -42.44 49.45
C VAL A 267 -29.27 -42.56 50.29
N GLY A 268 -28.62 -41.41 50.57
CA GLY A 268 -27.54 -41.19 51.57
C GLY A 268 -26.19 -40.75 50.96
N LYS A 269 -25.76 -39.47 50.82
CA LYS A 269 -25.78 -38.22 51.62
C LYS A 269 -24.52 -38.07 52.52
N ARG A 270 -23.92 -36.85 52.52
CA ARG A 270 -22.73 -36.36 53.28
C ARG A 270 -21.35 -36.66 52.65
N GLU A 271 -20.31 -35.83 52.84
CA GLU A 271 -20.21 -34.42 53.32
C GLU A 271 -18.95 -33.76 52.73
N ILE A 272 -18.80 -32.43 52.90
CA ILE A 272 -17.56 -31.71 52.56
C ILE A 272 -16.53 -31.96 53.66
N GLN A 273 -15.27 -32.25 53.30
CA GLN A 273 -14.16 -31.97 54.19
C GLN A 273 -12.91 -31.53 53.41
N SER A 274 -12.31 -30.44 53.87
CA SER A 274 -11.04 -29.90 53.40
C SER A 274 -9.87 -30.64 54.07
N SER A 275 -8.77 -30.78 53.33
CA SER A 275 -7.46 -31.04 53.92
C SER A 275 -6.38 -30.32 53.12
N ASP A 276 -5.97 -29.15 53.61
CA ASP A 276 -4.67 -28.60 53.23
C ASP A 276 -3.57 -29.55 53.71
N GLN A 277 -2.64 -29.91 52.83
CA GLN A 277 -1.26 -30.12 53.26
C GLN A 277 -0.26 -29.97 52.12
N PHE A 278 0.87 -29.33 52.44
CA PHE A 278 2.02 -29.21 51.57
C PHE A 278 2.61 -30.59 51.23
N GLY A 279 2.98 -30.79 49.97
CA GLY A 279 3.83 -31.90 49.54
C GLY A 279 4.74 -31.41 48.41
N ASP A 280 6.01 -31.14 48.73
CA ASP A 280 7.02 -30.85 47.72
C ASP A 280 7.24 -32.10 46.84
N GLY A 281 7.27 -31.90 45.52
CA GLY A 281 7.12 -32.98 44.56
C GLY A 281 7.16 -32.48 43.13
N LYS A 282 8.36 -32.18 42.62
CA LYS A 282 8.60 -31.75 41.23
C LYS A 282 8.19 -32.79 40.20
N THR A 283 6.92 -32.81 39.82
CA THR A 283 6.44 -33.48 38.59
C THR A 283 6.60 -32.52 37.42
N VAL A 284 7.54 -32.82 36.51
CA VAL A 284 7.62 -32.14 35.21
C VAL A 284 6.43 -32.58 34.37
N ASP A 285 5.51 -31.66 34.07
CA ASP A 285 4.28 -31.96 33.35
C ASP A 285 4.59 -32.39 31.90
N ASN A 286 4.02 -33.53 31.48
CA ASN A 286 4.29 -34.19 30.21
C ASN A 286 3.17 -33.93 29.20
N GLY A 287 2.86 -32.66 28.94
CA GLY A 287 2.14 -32.22 27.75
C GLY A 287 0.66 -32.61 27.70
N GLN A 288 -0.09 -32.36 28.78
CA GLN A 288 -1.55 -32.43 28.74
C GLN A 288 -2.17 -31.12 28.18
N PHE A 289 -3.40 -31.19 27.66
CA PHE A 289 -4.19 -29.98 27.39
C PHE A 289 -4.80 -29.44 28.70
N HIS A 290 -4.54 -28.17 29.00
CA HIS A 290 -5.11 -27.47 30.15
C HIS A 290 -6.39 -26.76 29.69
N PHE A 291 -7.54 -27.33 30.07
CA PHE A 291 -8.85 -26.71 29.88
C PHE A 291 -9.04 -25.59 30.89
N VAL A 292 -9.32 -24.38 30.39
CA VAL A 292 -9.51 -23.19 31.24
C VAL A 292 -10.99 -22.82 31.42
N ARG A 293 -11.89 -23.39 30.60
CA ARG A 293 -13.35 -23.32 30.81
C ARG A 293 -13.90 -24.70 31.16
N CYS A 294 -14.99 -24.71 31.94
CA CYS A 294 -15.64 -25.92 32.46
C CYS A 294 -16.97 -26.25 31.79
N ASP A 295 -17.41 -25.42 30.83
CA ASP A 295 -18.65 -25.53 30.06
C ASP A 295 -18.50 -26.30 28.74
N ARG A 296 -17.26 -26.63 28.34
CA ARG A 296 -16.93 -27.42 27.15
C ARG A 296 -16.51 -28.84 27.52
N GLY A 297 -16.79 -29.79 26.62
CA GLY A 297 -16.31 -31.16 26.73
C GLY A 297 -14.79 -31.23 26.67
N ARG A 298 -14.19 -32.06 27.52
CA ARG A 298 -12.73 -32.30 27.52
C ARG A 298 -12.38 -33.35 26.46
N PHE A 299 -11.31 -33.10 25.72
CA PHE A 299 -10.72 -33.97 24.70
C PHE A 299 -9.21 -34.07 24.94
N ASP A 300 -8.55 -35.12 24.45
CA ASP A 300 -7.10 -35.26 24.59
C ASP A 300 -6.33 -34.88 23.31
N LEU A 301 -4.99 -34.87 23.40
CA LEU A 301 -4.11 -34.57 22.27
C LEU A 301 -4.21 -35.63 21.16
N GLN A 302 -4.53 -36.88 21.53
CA GLN A 302 -4.69 -37.98 20.59
C GLN A 302 -6.00 -37.85 19.80
N ASP A 303 -7.09 -37.36 20.40
CA ASP A 303 -8.34 -37.04 19.72
C ASP A 303 -8.14 -35.91 18.69
N LEU A 304 -7.41 -34.87 19.10
CA LEU A 304 -7.05 -33.74 18.24
C LEU A 304 -6.11 -34.15 17.08
N LEU A 305 -5.31 -35.20 17.25
CA LEU A 305 -4.47 -35.83 16.22
C LEU A 305 -5.22 -36.87 15.34
N LYS A 306 -6.39 -37.38 15.77
CA LYS A 306 -7.27 -38.25 14.97
C LYS A 306 -8.23 -37.43 14.09
N ALA A 307 -8.59 -36.23 14.53
CA ALA A 307 -9.54 -35.35 13.87
C ALA A 307 -9.03 -34.82 12.52
N SER A 308 -9.95 -34.51 11.61
CA SER A 308 -9.61 -33.90 10.31
C SER A 308 -9.19 -32.44 10.50
N ALA A 309 -7.90 -32.17 10.28
CA ALA A 309 -7.33 -30.83 10.33
C ALA A 309 -7.44 -30.12 8.97
N GLU A 310 -8.13 -28.99 8.93
CA GLU A 310 -8.27 -28.10 7.77
C GLU A 310 -7.55 -26.78 8.08
N VAL A 311 -6.70 -26.27 7.19
CA VAL A 311 -5.96 -25.01 7.44
C VAL A 311 -6.91 -23.83 7.25
N VAL A 312 -7.18 -23.09 8.32
CA VAL A 312 -8.07 -21.90 8.31
C VAL A 312 -7.29 -20.64 7.93
N GLY A 313 -6.00 -20.60 8.25
CA GLY A 313 -5.11 -19.51 7.84
C GLY A 313 -3.74 -19.58 8.50
N SER A 314 -2.71 -19.09 7.80
CA SER A 314 -1.36 -18.93 8.32
C SER A 314 -1.05 -17.43 8.45
N GLY A 315 -1.10 -16.91 9.68
CA GLY A 315 -0.78 -15.51 9.98
C GLY A 315 0.68 -15.30 10.42
N THR A 316 1.08 -14.04 10.53
CA THR A 316 2.44 -13.62 10.93
C THR A 316 2.88 -14.17 12.31
N LEU A 317 1.95 -14.28 13.26
CA LEU A 317 2.17 -14.87 14.59
C LEU A 317 2.12 -16.41 14.65
N GLY A 318 1.56 -17.09 13.64
CA GLY A 318 1.27 -18.52 13.74
C GLY A 318 0.18 -19.05 12.80
N SER A 319 0.01 -20.37 12.80
CA SER A 319 -0.94 -21.08 11.93
C SER A 319 -2.16 -21.58 12.71
N SER A 320 -3.36 -21.31 12.17
CA SER A 320 -4.65 -21.75 12.68
C SER A 320 -5.21 -22.91 11.87
N CYS A 321 -5.51 -24.03 12.53
CA CYS A 321 -6.16 -25.19 11.93
C CYS A 321 -7.55 -25.39 12.56
N LYS A 322 -8.57 -25.58 11.73
CA LYS A 322 -9.89 -26.07 12.13
C LYS A 322 -9.78 -27.56 12.38
N THR A 323 -10.37 -28.03 13.47
CA THR A 323 -10.45 -29.44 13.82
C THR A 323 -11.88 -29.80 14.18
N VAL A 324 -12.35 -30.95 13.69
CA VAL A 324 -13.69 -31.48 13.95
C VAL A 324 -13.54 -32.70 14.84
N LEU A 325 -13.86 -32.54 16.12
CA LEU A 325 -13.80 -33.61 17.11
C LEU A 325 -14.91 -34.64 16.83
N SER A 326 -14.59 -35.93 16.94
CA SER A 326 -15.46 -37.03 16.44
C SER A 326 -16.88 -37.04 17.01
N ASP A 327 -17.05 -36.58 18.25
CA ASP A 327 -18.33 -36.44 18.96
C ASP A 327 -18.46 -35.04 19.62
N GLY A 328 -17.84 -34.00 19.04
CA GLY A 328 -17.69 -32.69 19.69
C GLY A 328 -17.84 -31.47 18.76
N PRO A 329 -17.79 -30.25 19.31
CA PRO A 329 -17.84 -29.02 18.54
C PRO A 329 -16.61 -28.85 17.63
N SER A 330 -16.77 -28.07 16.55
CA SER A 330 -15.65 -27.64 15.71
C SER A 330 -14.82 -26.58 16.45
N MET A 331 -13.50 -26.78 16.49
CA MET A 331 -12.57 -25.92 17.23
C MET A 331 -11.51 -25.33 16.29
N VAL A 332 -10.89 -24.21 16.68
CA VAL A 332 -9.68 -23.67 16.05
C VAL A 332 -8.49 -23.88 16.97
N VAL A 333 -7.45 -24.52 16.44
CA VAL A 333 -6.17 -24.77 17.11
C VAL A 333 -5.12 -23.84 16.50
N LYS A 334 -4.60 -22.91 17.29
CA LYS A 334 -3.62 -21.91 16.85
C LYS A 334 -2.24 -22.21 17.42
N ARG A 335 -1.29 -22.49 16.53
CA ARG A 335 0.12 -22.77 16.84
C ARG A 335 0.95 -21.51 16.63
N PHE A 336 1.43 -20.93 17.73
CA PHE A 336 2.20 -19.68 17.70
C PHE A 336 3.69 -19.92 17.42
N ARG A 337 4.31 -18.99 16.69
CA ARG A 337 5.75 -18.94 16.47
C ARG A 337 6.41 -18.09 17.58
N HIS A 338 7.57 -18.51 18.06
CA HIS A 338 8.45 -17.76 18.96
C HIS A 338 7.86 -17.23 20.30
N MET A 339 6.84 -17.89 20.87
CA MET A 339 6.42 -17.70 22.29
C MET A 339 7.35 -18.43 23.29
N SER A 340 8.62 -18.66 22.96
CA SER A 340 9.49 -19.62 23.66
C SER A 340 10.29 -19.06 24.84
N THR A 341 10.09 -17.79 25.21
CA THR A 341 10.92 -17.08 26.20
C THR A 341 10.31 -16.99 27.61
N VAL A 342 9.01 -17.25 27.78
CA VAL A 342 8.32 -17.12 29.08
C VAL A 342 8.50 -18.38 29.93
N GLY A 343 8.66 -18.19 31.24
CA GLY A 343 8.76 -19.26 32.23
C GLY A 343 7.50 -20.12 32.29
N ASN A 344 7.64 -21.36 32.76
CA ASN A 344 6.52 -22.31 32.79
C ASN A 344 5.36 -21.80 33.65
N GLU A 345 5.67 -21.36 34.87
CA GLU A 345 4.68 -20.91 35.86
C GLU A 345 4.00 -19.60 35.41
N GLU A 346 4.79 -18.63 34.91
CA GLU A 346 4.32 -17.37 34.33
C GLU A 346 3.33 -17.61 33.17
N PHE A 347 3.66 -18.51 32.25
CA PHE A 347 2.79 -18.86 31.12
C PHE A 347 1.48 -19.51 31.61
N HIS A 348 1.55 -20.46 32.54
CA HIS A 348 0.35 -21.09 33.09
C HIS A 348 -0.54 -20.10 33.86
N GLU A 349 0.04 -19.15 34.60
CA GLU A 349 -0.72 -18.12 35.32
C GLU A 349 -1.42 -17.15 34.37
N HIS A 350 -0.70 -16.62 33.39
CA HIS A 350 -1.28 -15.72 32.39
C HIS A 350 -2.36 -16.42 31.55
N MET A 351 -2.18 -17.71 31.23
CA MET A 351 -3.21 -18.53 30.58
C MET A 351 -4.46 -18.78 31.44
N ARG A 352 -4.29 -19.01 32.76
CA ARG A 352 -5.42 -19.08 33.70
C ARG A 352 -6.21 -17.77 33.68
N LYS A 353 -5.53 -16.61 33.73
CA LYS A 353 -6.17 -15.30 33.64
C LYS A 353 -6.90 -15.09 32.30
N LEU A 354 -6.28 -15.42 31.18
CA LEU A 354 -6.91 -15.41 29.84
C LEU A 354 -8.23 -16.23 29.80
N GLY A 355 -8.25 -17.40 30.44
CA GLY A 355 -9.44 -18.26 30.51
C GLY A 355 -10.58 -17.74 31.38
N THR A 356 -10.30 -16.89 32.38
CA THR A 356 -11.34 -16.26 33.22
C THR A 356 -12.12 -15.13 32.54
N LEU A 357 -11.68 -14.68 31.36
CA LEU A 357 -12.31 -13.58 30.63
C LEU A 357 -13.65 -14.03 30.02
N SER A 358 -14.65 -13.15 30.11
CA SER A 358 -15.98 -13.39 29.54
C SER A 358 -16.65 -12.06 29.22
N HIS A 359 -16.74 -11.73 27.93
CA HIS A 359 -17.33 -10.50 27.42
C HIS A 359 -17.95 -10.77 26.04
N PRO A 360 -19.11 -10.19 25.69
CA PRO A 360 -19.80 -10.48 24.41
C PRO A 360 -18.94 -10.27 23.16
N ASN A 361 -17.97 -9.35 23.21
CA ASN A 361 -17.11 -9.02 22.08
C ASN A 361 -15.66 -9.58 22.17
N LEU A 362 -15.42 -10.62 22.97
CA LEU A 362 -14.15 -11.36 23.00
C LEU A 362 -14.38 -12.83 22.66
N LEU A 363 -13.51 -13.43 21.82
CA LEU A 363 -13.47 -14.87 21.59
C LEU A 363 -12.75 -15.57 22.77
N PRO A 364 -13.44 -16.35 23.63
CA PRO A 364 -12.82 -16.90 24.82
C PRO A 364 -11.84 -18.05 24.50
N LEU A 365 -10.72 -18.09 25.24
CA LEU A 365 -9.82 -19.24 25.25
C LEU A 365 -10.53 -20.43 25.91
N VAL A 366 -10.57 -21.59 25.26
CA VAL A 366 -11.19 -22.83 25.78
C VAL A 366 -10.15 -23.72 26.45
N ALA A 367 -9.02 -23.94 25.78
CA ALA A 367 -7.91 -24.74 26.30
C ALA A 367 -6.56 -24.26 25.73
N TYR A 368 -5.46 -24.65 26.39
CA TYR A 368 -4.11 -24.46 25.88
C TYR A 368 -3.23 -25.69 26.10
N TYR A 369 -2.16 -25.80 25.32
CA TYR A 369 -1.11 -26.80 25.48
C TYR A 369 0.24 -26.09 25.63
N TYR A 370 1.02 -26.49 26.63
CA TYR A 370 2.38 -26.01 26.84
C TYR A 370 3.40 -27.12 26.65
N ARG A 371 4.42 -26.82 25.86
CA ARG A 371 5.72 -27.49 25.86
C ARG A 371 6.79 -26.40 25.73
N LYS A 372 8.04 -26.70 26.11
CA LYS A 372 9.15 -25.74 26.06
C LYS A 372 9.26 -25.03 24.70
N GLU A 373 9.24 -25.81 23.62
CA GLU A 373 9.41 -25.34 22.23
C GLU A 373 8.09 -25.12 21.46
N GLU A 374 6.95 -25.52 22.01
CA GLU A 374 5.67 -25.56 21.30
C GLU A 374 4.49 -25.19 22.19
N LYS A 375 3.66 -24.24 21.73
CA LYS A 375 2.51 -23.71 22.47
C LYS A 375 1.31 -23.63 21.52
N LEU A 376 0.18 -24.20 21.94
CA LEU A 376 -1.08 -24.19 21.18
C LEU A 376 -2.16 -23.52 22.03
N LEU A 377 -2.93 -22.62 21.43
CA LEU A 377 -4.17 -22.09 22.02
C LEU A 377 -5.37 -22.66 21.24
N VAL A 378 -6.47 -22.93 21.95
CA VAL A 378 -7.68 -23.52 21.35
C VAL A 378 -8.91 -22.69 21.72
N SER A 379 -9.68 -22.31 20.71
CA SER A 379 -10.97 -21.61 20.81
C SER A 379 -12.04 -22.38 20.03
N ASP A 380 -13.31 -22.01 20.23
CA ASP A 380 -14.38 -22.47 19.33
C ASP A 380 -14.16 -21.95 17.89
N LEU A 381 -14.75 -22.64 16.89
CA LEU A 381 -14.78 -22.18 15.50
C LEU A 381 -15.92 -21.17 15.29
N ILE A 382 -15.64 -20.09 14.54
CA ILE A 382 -16.62 -19.08 14.12
C ILE A 382 -16.82 -19.17 12.60
N GLU A 383 -18.00 -19.58 12.15
CA GLU A 383 -18.24 -19.88 10.71
C GLU A 383 -18.26 -18.65 9.80
N ASN A 384 -18.70 -17.50 10.32
CA ASN A 384 -18.78 -16.29 9.51
C ASN A 384 -17.40 -15.67 9.18
N GLY A 385 -16.32 -16.10 9.85
CA GLY A 385 -14.93 -15.77 9.51
C GLY A 385 -14.44 -14.44 10.10
N SER A 386 -13.35 -13.90 9.56
CA SER A 386 -12.79 -12.60 9.98
C SER A 386 -13.39 -11.43 9.22
N LEU A 387 -13.41 -10.25 9.83
CA LEU A 387 -13.82 -9.00 9.20
C LEU A 387 -12.99 -8.71 7.93
N ALA A 388 -11.68 -9.00 7.95
CA ALA A 388 -10.83 -8.91 6.76
C ALA A 388 -11.37 -9.73 5.58
N SER A 389 -11.85 -10.96 5.85
CA SER A 389 -12.45 -11.83 4.82
C SER A 389 -13.81 -11.35 4.30
N ARG A 390 -14.45 -10.38 4.98
CA ARG A 390 -15.73 -9.78 4.57
C ARG A 390 -15.58 -8.43 3.87
N LEU A 391 -14.48 -7.71 4.12
CA LEU A 391 -14.16 -6.48 3.40
C LEU A 391 -13.38 -6.76 2.10
N HIS A 392 -12.42 -7.70 2.11
CA HIS A 392 -11.38 -7.75 1.05
C HIS A 392 -11.39 -8.99 0.14
N ALA A 393 -12.20 -10.02 0.42
CA ALA A 393 -12.17 -11.27 -0.35
C ALA A 393 -13.11 -11.27 -1.57
N LYS A 394 -12.71 -11.92 -2.67
CA LYS A 394 -13.58 -12.19 -3.83
C LYS A 394 -14.87 -12.88 -3.36
N ARG A 395 -16.02 -12.26 -3.65
CA ARG A 395 -17.31 -12.62 -3.05
C ARG A 395 -17.97 -13.81 -3.72
N ALA A 396 -18.29 -14.85 -2.94
CA ALA A 396 -19.17 -15.94 -3.38
C ALA A 396 -20.59 -15.43 -3.66
N PRO A 397 -21.25 -15.83 -4.77
CA PRO A 397 -22.59 -15.38 -5.13
C PRO A 397 -23.61 -15.61 -3.99
N GLY A 398 -24.37 -14.56 -3.65
CA GLY A 398 -25.52 -14.63 -2.74
C GLY A 398 -25.27 -14.28 -1.26
N LYS A 399 -24.03 -14.13 -0.77
CA LYS A 399 -23.80 -13.59 0.60
C LYS A 399 -24.12 -12.09 0.68
N PRO A 400 -24.83 -11.59 1.72
CA PRO A 400 -25.15 -10.17 1.87
C PRO A 400 -23.91 -9.28 2.07
N TRP A 401 -24.07 -7.97 1.86
CA TRP A 401 -23.03 -6.96 2.10
C TRP A 401 -22.94 -6.61 3.60
N LEU A 402 -21.82 -6.03 4.05
CA LEU A 402 -21.77 -5.32 5.34
C LEU A 402 -22.27 -3.88 5.14
N ASP A 403 -23.51 -3.62 5.52
CA ASP A 403 -24.17 -2.30 5.45
C ASP A 403 -23.75 -1.37 6.61
N TRP A 404 -24.26 -0.14 6.62
CA TRP A 404 -23.89 0.84 7.65
C TRP A 404 -24.22 0.39 9.09
N PRO A 405 -25.45 -0.05 9.43
CA PRO A 405 -25.75 -0.57 10.77
C PRO A 405 -24.82 -1.71 11.20
N THR A 406 -24.54 -2.67 10.30
CA THR A 406 -23.64 -3.78 10.60
C THR A 406 -22.21 -3.29 10.87
N ARG A 407 -21.67 -2.39 10.02
CA ARG A 407 -20.32 -1.84 10.21
C ARG A 407 -20.22 -0.96 11.46
N LEU A 408 -21.25 -0.19 11.78
CA LEU A 408 -21.31 0.60 13.01
C LEU A 408 -21.33 -0.29 14.27
N ASN A 409 -22.15 -1.35 14.28
CA ASN A 409 -22.20 -2.31 15.39
C ASN A 409 -20.85 -3.02 15.59
N ILE A 410 -20.19 -3.42 14.50
CA ILE A 410 -18.83 -3.98 14.52
C ILE A 410 -17.84 -3.02 15.21
N VAL A 411 -17.87 -1.72 14.89
CA VAL A 411 -17.01 -0.73 15.56
C VAL A 411 -17.37 -0.57 17.05
N LYS A 412 -18.66 -0.49 17.40
CA LYS A 412 -19.11 -0.40 18.80
C LYS A 412 -18.67 -1.61 19.62
N GLY A 413 -18.87 -2.83 19.12
CA GLY A 413 -18.47 -4.05 19.81
C GLY A 413 -16.94 -4.20 19.96
N VAL A 414 -16.16 -3.82 18.93
CA VAL A 414 -14.69 -3.74 19.04
C VAL A 414 -14.27 -2.76 20.14
N ALA A 415 -14.88 -1.57 20.19
CA ALA A 415 -14.57 -0.55 21.19
C ALA A 415 -14.91 -1.02 22.62
N ARG A 416 -16.07 -1.67 22.82
CA ARG A 416 -16.47 -2.31 24.09
C ARG A 416 -15.48 -3.39 24.53
N GLY A 417 -15.09 -4.28 23.61
CA GLY A 417 -14.11 -5.34 23.85
C GLY A 417 -12.76 -4.80 24.28
N LEU A 418 -12.28 -3.72 23.64
CA LEU A 418 -11.02 -3.08 23.99
C LEU A 418 -11.06 -2.41 25.38
N VAL A 419 -12.17 -1.74 25.74
CA VAL A 419 -12.37 -1.18 27.08
C VAL A 419 -12.37 -2.28 28.16
N TYR A 420 -13.02 -3.41 27.89
CA TYR A 420 -13.01 -4.56 28.81
C TYR A 420 -11.59 -5.11 29.01
N LEU A 421 -10.78 -5.24 27.94
CA LEU A 421 -9.37 -5.65 28.04
C LEU A 421 -8.55 -4.67 28.91
N TYR A 422 -8.75 -3.36 28.76
CA TYR A 422 -8.09 -2.35 29.61
C TYR A 422 -8.55 -2.35 31.08
N LYS A 423 -9.73 -2.88 31.37
CA LYS A 423 -10.24 -3.09 32.74
C LYS A 423 -9.62 -4.33 33.39
N GLU A 424 -9.55 -5.44 32.66
CA GLU A 424 -9.03 -6.71 33.21
C GLU A 424 -7.49 -6.78 33.22
N PHE A 425 -6.80 -6.03 32.35
CA PHE A 425 -5.33 -5.94 32.29
C PHE A 425 -4.81 -4.51 32.52
N PRO A 426 -5.07 -3.88 33.69
CA PRO A 426 -4.71 -2.48 33.93
C PRO A 426 -3.19 -2.22 33.95
N THR A 427 -2.38 -3.26 34.17
CA THR A 427 -0.91 -3.21 34.16
C THR A 427 -0.29 -3.38 32.77
N LEU A 428 -1.04 -3.80 31.75
CA LEU A 428 -0.51 -3.90 30.38
C LEU A 428 -0.69 -2.56 29.66
N ALA A 429 0.40 -2.07 29.05
CA ALA A 429 0.34 -0.91 28.15
C ALA A 429 -0.47 -1.21 26.87
N LEU A 430 -0.39 -2.47 26.41
CA LEU A 430 -1.09 -3.03 25.25
C LEU A 430 -1.88 -4.30 25.63
N PRO A 431 -3.10 -4.18 26.19
CA PRO A 431 -4.00 -5.30 26.41
C PRO A 431 -4.45 -5.98 25.12
N HIS A 432 -4.39 -5.31 23.94
CA HIS A 432 -4.57 -5.99 22.66
C HIS A 432 -3.27 -6.11 21.86
N GLY A 433 -2.57 -5.01 21.59
CA GLY A 433 -1.28 -4.97 20.86
C GLY A 433 -1.32 -5.35 19.37
N HIS A 434 -2.38 -6.02 18.91
CA HIS A 434 -2.52 -6.53 17.56
C HIS A 434 -3.96 -6.43 17.04
N LEU A 435 -4.63 -5.33 17.34
CA LEU A 435 -5.95 -5.03 16.81
C LEU A 435 -5.87 -4.76 15.29
N LYS A 436 -6.65 -5.52 14.52
CA LYS A 436 -6.79 -5.41 13.05
C LYS A 436 -7.96 -6.26 12.56
N SER A 437 -8.50 -6.00 11.37
CA SER A 437 -9.63 -6.73 10.79
C SER A 437 -9.45 -8.25 10.65
N SER A 438 -8.22 -8.76 10.54
CA SER A 438 -7.97 -10.21 10.53
C SER A 438 -8.04 -10.86 11.92
N ASN A 439 -8.02 -10.06 12.99
CA ASN A 439 -8.16 -10.49 14.39
C ASN A 439 -9.50 -10.05 15.02
N VAL A 440 -10.43 -9.55 14.20
CA VAL A 440 -11.86 -9.42 14.53
C VAL A 440 -12.58 -10.53 13.79
N LEU A 441 -13.14 -11.50 14.52
CA LEU A 441 -14.07 -12.48 13.95
C LEU A 441 -15.49 -11.94 14.01
N LEU A 442 -16.37 -12.42 13.14
CA LEU A 442 -17.79 -12.07 13.11
C LEU A 442 -18.59 -13.34 13.34
N ASP A 443 -19.48 -13.35 14.33
CA ASP A 443 -20.33 -14.51 14.62
C ASP A 443 -21.52 -14.63 13.65
N ASP A 444 -22.42 -15.58 13.89
CA ASP A 444 -23.60 -15.83 13.06
C ASP A 444 -24.60 -14.66 13.03
N GLN A 445 -24.50 -13.72 13.97
CA GLN A 445 -25.29 -12.47 14.05
C GLN A 445 -24.51 -11.26 13.52
N PHE A 446 -23.25 -11.45 13.09
CA PHE A 446 -22.27 -10.40 12.75
C PHE A 446 -21.82 -9.55 13.96
N GLU A 447 -21.98 -10.05 15.19
CA GLU A 447 -21.33 -9.44 16.36
C GLU A 447 -19.80 -9.63 16.28
N PRO A 448 -19.00 -8.60 16.62
CA PRO A 448 -17.55 -8.67 16.55
C PRO A 448 -16.97 -9.39 17.78
N LEU A 449 -16.10 -10.37 17.53
CA LEU A 449 -15.34 -11.11 18.54
C LEU A 449 -13.85 -10.85 18.34
N LEU A 450 -13.21 -10.12 19.26
CA LEU A 450 -11.76 -9.92 19.24
C LEU A 450 -11.03 -11.24 19.54
N THR A 451 -9.93 -11.51 18.83
CA THR A 451 -9.00 -12.61 19.10
C THR A 451 -7.56 -12.09 19.15
N ASP A 452 -6.61 -12.94 19.55
CA ASP A 452 -5.18 -12.60 19.70
C ASP A 452 -4.85 -11.45 20.66
N TYR A 453 -5.75 -11.16 21.60
CA TYR A 453 -5.57 -10.17 22.66
C TYR A 453 -4.71 -10.69 23.83
N ALA A 454 -4.14 -9.77 24.61
CA ALA A 454 -3.28 -10.00 25.77
C ALA A 454 -2.09 -10.96 25.53
N LEU A 455 -1.66 -11.13 24.27
CA LEU A 455 -0.52 -11.98 23.91
C LEU A 455 0.85 -11.30 24.02
N VAL A 456 0.90 -9.97 24.20
CA VAL A 456 2.15 -9.19 24.27
C VAL A 456 3.16 -9.73 25.30
N PRO A 457 2.79 -10.13 26.53
CA PRO A 457 3.74 -10.71 27.49
C PRO A 457 4.29 -12.09 27.10
N LEU A 458 3.68 -12.77 26.12
CA LEU A 458 3.97 -14.16 25.76
C LEU A 458 4.89 -14.29 24.54
N VAL A 459 4.96 -13.25 23.72
CA VAL A 459 5.72 -13.23 22.47
C VAL A 459 7.06 -12.54 22.72
N ASN A 460 8.14 -13.08 22.16
CA ASN A 460 9.46 -12.44 22.20
C ASN A 460 9.37 -10.99 21.68
N ARG A 461 9.96 -10.01 22.39
CA ARG A 461 9.93 -8.56 22.05
C ARG A 461 10.28 -8.30 20.59
N ASP A 462 11.38 -8.87 20.10
CA ASP A 462 11.88 -8.64 18.75
C ASP A 462 10.89 -9.16 17.70
N HIS A 463 10.23 -10.29 17.99
CA HIS A 463 9.19 -10.85 17.13
C HIS A 463 7.90 -10.00 17.19
N ALA A 464 7.48 -9.56 18.38
CA ALA A 464 6.33 -8.67 18.56
C ALA A 464 6.53 -7.36 17.79
N GLN A 465 7.70 -6.73 17.89
CA GLN A 465 8.09 -5.53 17.14
C GLN A 465 8.03 -5.72 15.62
N GLN A 466 8.27 -6.93 15.11
CA GLN A 466 8.21 -7.25 13.68
C GLN A 466 6.78 -7.53 13.16
N VAL A 467 5.88 -8.08 13.99
CA VAL A 467 4.60 -8.66 13.50
C VAL A 467 3.32 -8.08 14.09
N MET A 468 3.37 -7.48 15.28
CA MET A 468 2.19 -6.92 15.96
C MET A 468 1.91 -5.48 15.50
N VAL A 469 0.63 -5.08 15.45
CA VAL A 469 0.21 -3.83 14.79
C VAL A 469 0.51 -2.59 15.63
N ALA A 470 0.42 -2.71 16.96
CA ALA A 470 0.79 -1.63 17.88
C ALA A 470 2.25 -1.16 17.68
N TYR A 471 3.14 -2.05 17.27
CA TYR A 471 4.56 -1.74 17.02
C TYR A 471 4.81 -1.11 15.64
N LYS A 472 3.75 -0.62 14.99
CA LYS A 472 3.80 0.12 13.72
C LYS A 472 3.17 1.51 13.81
N SER A 473 2.74 1.92 15.01
CA SER A 473 2.19 3.25 15.24
C SER A 473 3.27 4.34 15.18
N PRO A 474 2.90 5.61 14.88
CA PRO A 474 3.86 6.71 14.78
C PRO A 474 4.73 6.88 16.03
N GLU A 475 4.16 6.83 17.23
CA GLU A 475 4.94 6.99 18.46
C GLU A 475 5.95 5.85 18.67
N PHE A 476 5.61 4.61 18.29
CA PHE A 476 6.53 3.50 18.42
C PHE A 476 7.66 3.58 17.38
N THR A 477 7.36 3.95 16.12
CA THR A 477 8.40 4.11 15.08
C THR A 477 9.37 5.25 15.38
N HIS A 478 9.01 6.20 16.24
CA HIS A 478 9.89 7.28 16.68
C HIS A 478 10.61 6.99 18.01
N SER A 479 9.93 6.40 19.01
CA SER A 479 10.43 6.33 20.40
C SER A 479 10.64 4.91 20.98
N ASP A 480 10.41 3.85 20.21
CA ASP A 480 10.35 2.44 20.70
C ASP A 480 9.41 2.21 21.89
N ARG A 481 8.52 3.17 22.21
CA ARG A 481 7.65 3.17 23.39
C ARG A 481 6.20 2.97 22.97
N THR A 482 5.59 1.89 23.46
CA THR A 482 4.15 1.61 23.29
C THR A 482 3.36 2.20 24.46
N THR A 483 2.21 2.83 24.21
CA THR A 483 1.35 3.43 25.24
C THR A 483 -0.10 2.97 25.11
N ARG A 484 -0.98 3.39 26.02
CA ARG A 484 -2.43 3.14 25.88
C ARG A 484 -3.03 3.76 24.62
N LYS A 485 -2.47 4.86 24.12
CA LYS A 485 -2.90 5.52 22.87
C LYS A 485 -2.41 4.79 21.61
N THR A 486 -1.63 3.72 21.75
CA THR A 486 -1.18 2.85 20.64
C THR A 486 -2.24 1.83 20.22
N ASP A 487 -2.95 1.22 21.18
CA ASP A 487 -4.16 0.42 20.86
C ASP A 487 -5.28 1.34 20.31
N VAL A 488 -5.34 2.62 20.72
CA VAL A 488 -6.26 3.63 20.13
C VAL A 488 -5.91 3.96 18.67
N TRP A 489 -4.62 4.11 18.32
CA TRP A 489 -4.23 4.24 16.91
C TRP A 489 -4.61 3.00 16.10
N SER A 490 -4.41 1.81 16.66
CA SER A 490 -4.81 0.54 16.02
C SER A 490 -6.33 0.45 15.81
N LEU A 491 -7.13 0.99 16.74
CA LEU A 491 -8.59 1.17 16.60
C LEU A 491 -8.93 2.20 15.51
N GLY A 492 -8.21 3.32 15.44
CA GLY A 492 -8.38 4.35 14.40
C GLY A 492 -8.17 3.80 12.99
N ILE A 493 -7.06 3.08 12.75
CA ILE A 493 -6.77 2.43 11.46
C ILE A 493 -7.88 1.44 11.08
N LEU A 494 -8.39 0.66 12.05
CA LEU A 494 -9.49 -0.27 11.83
C LEU A 494 -10.82 0.44 11.51
N ILE A 495 -11.10 1.59 12.14
CA ILE A 495 -12.27 2.43 11.79
C ILE A 495 -12.16 2.95 10.36
N LEU A 496 -10.97 3.42 9.94
CA LEU A 496 -10.74 3.87 8.57
C LEU A 496 -10.87 2.72 7.56
N GLU A 497 -10.34 1.53 7.86
CA GLU A 497 -10.54 0.32 7.05
C GLU A 497 -12.04 -0.02 6.87
N ILE A 498 -12.81 0.00 7.96
CA ILE A 498 -14.25 -0.31 7.97
C ILE A 498 -15.06 0.72 7.17
N LEU A 499 -14.70 2.00 7.23
CA LEU A 499 -15.38 3.08 6.50
C LEU A 499 -15.03 3.11 5.02
N THR A 500 -13.76 2.89 4.68
CA THR A 500 -13.23 3.10 3.31
C THR A 500 -13.26 1.85 2.45
N GLY A 501 -13.35 0.66 3.05
CA GLY A 501 -13.18 -0.63 2.38
C GLY A 501 -11.74 -0.90 1.91
N LYS A 502 -10.78 -0.01 2.23
CA LYS A 502 -9.38 -0.14 1.79
C LYS A 502 -8.55 -0.94 2.79
N PHE A 503 -7.75 -1.86 2.28
CA PHE A 503 -6.82 -2.65 3.11
C PHE A 503 -5.66 -1.77 3.63
N PRO A 504 -5.38 -1.74 4.95
CA PRO A 504 -4.26 -0.97 5.50
C PRO A 504 -2.89 -1.57 5.14
N GLU A 505 -2.10 -0.88 4.30
CA GLU A 505 -0.75 -1.33 3.89
C GLU A 505 0.19 -1.53 5.09
N ASN A 506 0.01 -0.73 6.15
CA ASN A 506 0.74 -0.85 7.41
C ASN A 506 0.59 -2.24 8.06
N TYR A 507 -0.44 -3.04 7.75
CA TYR A 507 -0.55 -4.42 8.20
C TYR A 507 0.53 -5.35 7.59
N LEU A 508 1.05 -5.06 6.40
CA LEU A 508 2.01 -5.90 5.68
C LEU A 508 3.48 -5.59 6.01
N MET A 509 3.82 -4.33 6.31
CA MET A 509 5.21 -3.89 6.52
C MET A 509 5.92 -4.63 7.66
N GLN A 510 7.19 -4.99 7.49
CA GLN A 510 8.04 -5.57 8.53
C GLN A 510 9.20 -4.61 8.83
N GLY A 511 9.22 -4.03 10.04
CA GLY A 511 10.17 -2.98 10.43
C GLY A 511 9.54 -1.58 10.48
N ARG A 512 10.37 -0.55 10.71
CA ARG A 512 9.95 0.86 10.77
C ARG A 512 10.08 1.50 9.38
N GLY A 513 9.00 2.13 8.87
CA GLY A 513 9.02 3.00 7.69
C GLY A 513 7.85 2.79 6.72
N GLY A 514 7.29 3.90 6.20
CA GLY A 514 6.23 3.90 5.18
C GLY A 514 5.40 5.18 5.20
N ASP A 515 5.67 6.13 4.30
CA ASP A 515 5.02 7.46 4.24
C ASP A 515 3.57 7.48 3.68
N ALA A 516 2.96 6.31 3.48
CA ALA A 516 1.63 6.15 2.89
C ALA A 516 0.65 5.44 3.85
N ASP A 517 0.41 6.03 5.03
CA ASP A 517 -0.61 5.50 5.95
C ASP A 517 -2.03 5.75 5.40
N LEU A 518 -2.96 4.82 5.68
CA LEU A 518 -4.38 4.98 5.35
C LEU A 518 -4.96 6.23 6.04
N ALA A 519 -4.44 6.56 7.23
CA ALA A 519 -4.74 7.80 7.93
C ALA A 519 -4.24 9.05 7.19
N THR A 520 -3.06 9.00 6.54
CA THR A 520 -2.53 10.12 5.75
C THR A 520 -3.39 10.37 4.50
N TRP A 521 -3.80 9.30 3.80
CA TRP A 521 -4.71 9.43 2.65
C TRP A 521 -6.10 9.94 3.06
N ALA A 522 -6.69 9.43 4.15
CA ALA A 522 -7.96 9.94 4.64
C ALA A 522 -7.86 11.43 5.02
N ASN A 523 -6.78 11.83 5.68
CA ASN A 523 -6.52 13.23 6.03
C ASN A 523 -6.23 14.15 4.83
N SER A 524 -5.76 13.64 3.68
CA SER A 524 -5.59 14.46 2.48
C SER A 524 -6.92 14.71 1.79
N VAL A 525 -7.76 13.68 1.60
CA VAL A 525 -9.04 13.82 0.90
C VAL A 525 -10.02 14.73 1.66
N VAL A 526 -10.10 14.61 2.99
CA VAL A 526 -11.02 15.44 3.82
C VAL A 526 -10.62 16.93 3.84
N ARG A 527 -9.42 17.30 3.37
CA ARG A 527 -8.99 18.71 3.28
C ARG A 527 -9.49 19.46 2.05
N GLU A 528 -9.99 18.75 1.03
CA GLU A 528 -10.34 19.33 -0.28
C GLU A 528 -11.87 19.48 -0.46
N GLU A 529 -12.53 19.87 0.64
CA GLU A 529 -13.98 19.74 0.90
C GLU A 529 -14.44 18.28 1.19
N TRP A 530 -15.54 18.14 1.94
CA TRP A 530 -16.09 16.82 2.28
C TRP A 530 -16.71 16.16 1.03
N THR A 531 -15.98 15.20 0.44
CA THR A 531 -16.53 14.30 -0.59
C THR A 531 -16.95 12.96 0.00
N GLY A 532 -18.02 12.39 -0.54
CA GLY A 532 -18.48 11.03 -0.18
C GLY A 532 -17.58 9.90 -0.71
N GLU A 533 -16.46 10.25 -1.35
CA GLU A 533 -15.51 9.34 -2.02
C GLU A 533 -14.57 8.63 -1.02
N VAL A 534 -14.53 9.10 0.23
CA VAL A 534 -13.82 8.41 1.32
C VAL A 534 -14.55 7.12 1.73
N PHE A 535 -15.87 7.04 1.52
CA PHE A 535 -16.69 5.94 2.00
C PHE A 535 -16.85 4.82 0.98
N ASP A 536 -16.88 3.59 1.48
CA ASP A 536 -17.16 2.39 0.70
C ASP A 536 -18.55 2.48 0.02
N MET A 537 -18.59 2.18 -1.27
CA MET A 537 -19.81 2.19 -2.09
C MET A 537 -20.93 1.30 -1.54
N ASP A 538 -20.59 0.27 -0.75
CA ASP A 538 -21.57 -0.62 -0.14
C ASP A 538 -22.24 -0.05 1.11
N ILE A 539 -21.59 0.83 1.88
CA ILE A 539 -22.28 1.55 2.97
C ILE A 539 -23.07 2.74 2.45
N MET A 540 -22.59 3.42 1.39
CA MET A 540 -23.25 4.55 0.72
C MET A 540 -24.59 4.19 0.04
N ARG A 541 -24.96 2.91 0.01
CA ARG A 541 -26.31 2.43 -0.35
C ARG A 541 -27.37 2.67 0.72
N THR A 542 -26.94 2.90 1.97
CA THR A 542 -27.84 3.19 3.10
C THR A 542 -28.27 4.66 3.04
N LYS A 543 -29.55 4.94 3.31
CA LYS A 543 -30.07 6.32 3.35
C LYS A 543 -30.03 6.87 4.78
N ASN A 544 -29.93 8.19 4.91
CA ASN A 544 -30.06 8.94 6.17
C ASN A 544 -29.05 8.48 7.25
N CYS A 545 -27.78 8.35 6.86
CA CYS A 545 -26.69 7.93 7.74
C CYS A 545 -25.35 8.67 7.48
N GLU A 546 -25.28 9.53 6.46
CA GLU A 546 -24.04 10.20 6.04
C GLU A 546 -23.44 11.05 7.18
N LYS A 547 -24.29 11.76 7.96
CA LYS A 547 -23.84 12.55 9.13
C LYS A 547 -23.16 11.67 10.19
N GLU A 548 -23.66 10.47 10.41
CA GLU A 548 -23.11 9.52 11.37
C GLU A 548 -21.81 8.87 10.85
N MET A 549 -21.72 8.61 9.55
CA MET A 549 -20.47 8.22 8.87
C MET A 549 -19.40 9.30 8.98
N GLN A 550 -19.76 10.57 8.78
CA GLN A 550 -18.86 11.72 8.91
C GLN A 550 -18.34 11.88 10.35
N LYS A 551 -19.20 11.71 11.36
CA LYS A 551 -18.79 11.68 12.79
C LYS A 551 -17.84 10.51 13.09
N LEU A 552 -18.09 9.33 12.53
CA LEU A 552 -17.21 8.17 12.73
C LEU A 552 -15.87 8.35 12.00
N LEU A 553 -15.86 8.94 10.80
CA LEU A 553 -14.63 9.28 10.08
C LEU A 553 -13.77 10.26 10.89
N LYS A 554 -14.38 11.32 11.45
CA LYS A 554 -13.70 12.25 12.36
C LYS A 554 -13.12 11.51 13.57
N THR A 555 -13.89 10.59 14.17
CA THR A 555 -13.42 9.77 15.30
C THR A 555 -12.22 8.89 14.92
N GLY A 556 -12.26 8.25 13.75
CA GLY A 556 -11.13 7.48 13.21
C GLY A 556 -9.88 8.34 13.00
N MET A 557 -10.02 9.53 12.40
CA MET A 557 -8.91 10.47 12.20
C MET A 557 -8.32 10.97 13.54
N CYS A 558 -9.15 11.35 14.51
CA CYS A 558 -8.70 11.75 15.86
C CYS A 558 -8.07 10.60 16.66
N CYS A 559 -8.40 9.34 16.35
CA CYS A 559 -7.69 8.17 16.88
C CYS A 559 -6.36 7.91 16.15
N CYS A 560 -6.20 8.35 14.90
CA CYS A 560 -4.99 8.21 14.10
C CYS A 560 -4.00 9.38 14.21
N GLU A 561 -4.32 10.42 14.98
CA GLU A 561 -3.49 11.63 15.12
C GLU A 561 -2.02 11.32 15.41
N TRP A 562 -1.13 12.05 14.72
CA TRP A 562 0.31 11.77 14.73
C TRP A 562 0.95 12.16 16.05
N ASN A 563 0.56 13.32 16.60
CA ASN A 563 0.93 13.69 17.97
C ASN A 563 0.06 12.91 18.98
N MET A 564 0.73 12.20 19.90
CA MET A 564 0.07 11.49 21.00
C MET A 564 -0.76 12.40 21.92
N GLU A 565 -0.46 13.69 22.01
CA GLU A 565 -1.24 14.64 22.82
C GLU A 565 -2.62 14.84 22.21
N ASN A 566 -2.65 15.29 20.94
CA ASN A 566 -3.86 15.55 20.15
C ASN A 566 -4.73 14.31 19.91
N ARG A 567 -4.11 13.12 19.85
CA ARG A 567 -4.83 11.86 19.68
C ARG A 567 -5.77 11.60 20.85
N TRP A 568 -7.02 11.26 20.57
CA TRP A 568 -8.02 10.99 21.60
C TRP A 568 -7.58 9.87 22.57
N ASP A 569 -8.08 9.94 23.81
CA ASP A 569 -7.97 8.81 24.74
C ASP A 569 -9.04 7.73 24.44
N LEU A 570 -8.86 6.52 24.97
CA LEU A 570 -9.78 5.42 24.69
C LEU A 570 -11.21 5.69 25.18
N LYS A 571 -11.40 6.43 26.28
CA LYS A 571 -12.73 6.77 26.81
C LYS A 571 -13.42 7.79 25.91
N GLU A 572 -12.69 8.80 25.45
CA GLU A 572 -13.19 9.82 24.52
C GLU A 572 -13.60 9.19 23.19
N ALA A 573 -12.72 8.37 22.60
CA ALA A 573 -13.00 7.63 21.38
C ALA A 573 -14.22 6.70 21.53
N VAL A 574 -14.31 5.93 22.63
CA VAL A 574 -15.47 5.06 22.89
C VAL A 574 -16.75 5.87 23.09
N ALA A 575 -16.72 6.99 23.81
CA ALA A 575 -17.89 7.85 23.99
C ALA A 575 -18.41 8.37 22.64
N LYS A 576 -17.51 8.83 21.75
CA LYS A 576 -17.89 9.30 20.41
C LYS A 576 -18.29 8.19 19.45
N ILE A 577 -17.82 6.97 19.64
CA ILE A 577 -18.33 5.78 18.94
C ILE A 577 -19.75 5.41 19.43
N GLU A 578 -20.01 5.45 20.74
CA GLU A 578 -21.31 5.08 21.31
C GLU A 578 -22.41 6.11 21.03
N GLU A 579 -22.08 7.40 20.95
CA GLU A 579 -23.01 8.49 20.56
C GLU A 579 -23.67 8.31 19.18
N LEU A 580 -23.07 7.50 18.29
CA LEU A 580 -23.52 7.33 16.91
C LEU A 580 -24.83 6.56 16.76
N LYS A 581 -25.66 6.95 15.80
CA LYS A 581 -26.94 6.31 15.45
C LYS A 581 -26.82 5.48 14.16
N GLU A 582 -27.66 4.44 14.05
CA GLU A 582 -27.78 3.65 12.81
C GLU A 582 -28.52 4.42 11.69
N ARG A 583 -29.35 5.41 12.06
CA ARG A 583 -30.12 6.28 11.16
C ARG A 583 -30.31 7.66 11.80
N ASP A 584 -30.32 8.70 10.98
CA ASP A 584 -30.90 9.99 11.33
C ASP A 584 -32.43 9.83 11.48
N ASN A 585 -33.00 10.37 12.56
CA ASN A 585 -34.45 10.49 12.74
C ASN A 585 -34.89 11.88 12.28
N ASP A 586 -35.66 11.96 11.20
CA ASP A 586 -36.17 13.22 10.60
C ASP A 586 -37.31 13.87 11.43
N ASN A 587 -37.33 13.71 12.76
CA ASN A 587 -38.36 14.19 13.69
C ASN A 587 -37.84 15.11 14.81
N ASP A 588 -36.52 15.20 15.00
CA ASP A 588 -35.90 16.09 16.01
C ASP A 588 -35.62 17.47 15.39
N ASP A 589 -36.67 18.22 15.01
CA ASP A 589 -36.52 19.58 14.48
C ASP A 589 -37.28 20.64 15.31
N PHE A 590 -36.62 21.78 15.52
CA PHE A 590 -37.03 22.97 16.26
C PHE A 590 -37.45 22.88 17.75
N SER A 591 -36.44 22.93 18.61
CA SER A 591 -36.44 23.91 19.72
C SER A 591 -35.02 24.37 20.08
N ASN A 592 -34.54 25.41 19.36
CA ASN A 592 -33.39 26.30 19.62
C ASN A 592 -32.09 25.70 20.22
N SER A 593 -30.92 25.84 19.60
CA SER A 593 -30.46 26.87 18.65
C SER A 593 -29.48 26.34 17.58
N TYR A 594 -28.97 27.25 16.72
CA TYR A 594 -28.00 27.01 15.63
C TYR A 594 -28.51 26.46 14.28
N ALA A 595 -29.60 27.06 13.79
CA ALA A 595 -29.72 27.51 12.40
C ALA A 595 -30.61 28.79 12.40
N SER A 596 -30.45 29.80 11.55
CA SER A 596 -29.59 29.98 10.37
C SER A 596 -29.32 31.47 10.14
N GLU A 597 -28.16 31.83 9.59
CA GLU A 597 -28.10 32.89 8.57
C GLU A 597 -26.90 32.64 7.62
N VAL A 598 -27.07 32.95 6.33
CA VAL A 598 -26.23 32.42 5.24
C VAL A 598 -25.88 33.56 4.26
N TYR A 599 -24.58 33.86 4.12
CA TYR A 599 -23.97 34.80 3.15
C TYR A 599 -24.57 36.24 3.14
N SER A 600 -23.85 37.31 3.49
CA SER A 600 -22.70 37.78 2.70
C SER A 600 -22.13 39.13 3.20
N SER A 601 -20.80 39.28 3.11
CA SER A 601 -20.04 40.54 3.06
C SER A 601 -19.87 41.41 4.32
N ARG A 602 -18.63 41.93 4.50
CA ARG A 602 -18.17 43.00 5.41
C ARG A 602 -18.27 42.79 6.93
N ALA A 603 -17.26 42.08 7.43
CA ALA A 603 -16.31 42.55 8.46
C ALA A 603 -16.82 43.01 9.83
N MET A 604 -16.81 42.08 10.78
CA MET A 604 -16.45 42.28 12.20
C MET A 604 -15.51 41.12 12.57
N THR A 605 -14.18 41.33 12.58
CA THR A 605 -13.29 41.71 13.73
C THR A 605 -12.79 40.49 14.52
N ASP A 606 -11.48 40.46 14.83
CA ASP A 606 -10.69 39.22 14.94
C ASP A 606 -10.69 38.48 16.30
N ASP A 607 -11.18 39.08 17.39
CA ASP A 607 -10.74 38.70 18.75
C ASP A 607 -11.27 37.36 19.30
N ASP A 608 -12.45 36.88 18.87
CA ASP A 608 -13.08 35.64 19.38
C ASP A 608 -12.61 34.34 18.68
N PHE A 609 -11.66 34.42 17.72
CA PHE A 609 -10.96 33.24 17.17
C PHE A 609 -9.49 33.15 17.63
N SER A 610 -9.20 33.69 18.82
CA SER A 610 -7.89 33.58 19.45
C SER A 610 -7.65 32.20 20.06
N PHE A 611 -6.83 31.38 19.39
CA PHE A 611 -6.02 30.38 20.11
C PHE A 611 -5.01 31.12 20.98
N SER A 612 -5.38 31.33 22.24
CA SER A 612 -4.63 32.12 23.21
C SER A 612 -3.42 31.34 23.75
N VAL A 613 -2.33 31.34 22.97
CA VAL A 613 -0.99 31.01 23.47
C VAL A 613 -0.24 32.33 23.68
N ASN A 614 -0.23 32.81 24.92
CA ASN A 614 0.57 33.96 25.33
C ASN A 614 1.30 33.62 26.63
N ALA A 615 2.63 33.76 26.60
CA ALA A 615 3.60 33.46 27.66
C ALA A 615 3.85 31.97 28.01
N PHE A 616 5.12 31.56 27.86
CA PHE A 616 5.81 30.41 28.46
C PHE A 616 5.43 28.97 28.02
N SER A 617 6.01 28.58 26.89
CA SER A 617 6.71 27.29 26.74
C SER A 617 7.77 27.10 27.83
N PRO A 618 8.08 25.86 28.27
CA PRO A 618 9.14 25.09 27.60
C PRO A 618 8.88 23.59 27.23
N SER A 619 9.93 22.95 26.68
CA SER A 619 10.25 21.51 26.61
C SER A 619 9.69 20.61 25.48
N LEU A 620 10.51 19.62 25.07
CA LEU A 620 10.37 18.74 23.88
C LEU A 620 11.55 17.72 23.71
N SER A 621 11.26 16.40 23.79
CA SER A 621 11.97 15.27 23.10
C SER A 621 13.42 14.91 23.52
N GLN A 622 13.91 13.67 23.37
CA GLN A 622 13.78 12.85 22.15
C GLN A 622 14.09 11.33 22.32
N PHE A 623 15.16 10.83 21.68
CA PHE A 623 15.71 9.47 21.73
C PHE A 623 17.09 9.42 21.04
N SER A 624 18.18 9.09 21.77
CA SER A 624 19.55 9.15 21.23
C SER A 624 20.09 7.83 20.64
N ASN A 625 21.08 7.97 19.75
CA ASN A 625 21.58 6.92 18.83
C ASN A 625 22.60 5.95 19.45
N SER A 626 22.77 4.78 18.82
CA SER A 626 24.07 4.09 18.82
C SER A 626 24.36 3.33 17.51
N GLN A 627 25.60 3.49 17.01
CA GLN A 627 26.20 2.74 15.91
C GLN A 627 27.46 2.03 16.40
N GLN A 628 27.92 1.00 15.70
CA GLN A 628 29.28 0.48 15.85
C GLN A 628 29.95 0.30 14.47
N ARG A 629 31.19 0.78 14.33
CA ARG A 629 32.03 0.65 13.12
C ARG A 629 32.93 -0.59 13.22
N ILE A 630 33.32 -1.11 12.07
CA ILE A 630 34.63 -1.75 11.87
C ILE A 630 35.29 -1.08 10.65
N SER A 631 36.59 -0.80 10.76
CA SER A 631 37.36 -0.02 9.78
C SER A 631 38.35 -0.90 9.00
N ALA A 632 38.73 -0.46 7.80
CA ALA A 632 39.93 -0.90 7.08
C ALA A 632 40.49 0.28 6.26
N GLU A 633 41.80 0.31 6.00
CA GLU A 633 42.53 1.52 5.61
C GLU A 633 43.46 1.33 4.39
N ILE A 634 43.82 2.47 3.75
CA ILE A 634 45.14 2.77 3.15
C ILE A 634 45.54 2.03 1.84
N PRO A 635 46.28 2.67 0.87
CA PRO A 635 46.50 4.10 0.60
C PRO A 635 46.32 4.53 -0.88
N SER A 636 46.42 5.85 -1.12
CA SER A 636 46.62 6.45 -2.44
C SER A 636 48.05 6.27 -2.99
N THR A 637 48.23 6.44 -4.31
CA THR A 637 49.52 6.85 -4.92
C THR A 637 49.26 7.65 -6.20
N THR A 638 50.28 8.36 -6.72
CA THR A 638 50.09 9.63 -7.47
C THR A 638 51.04 9.74 -8.68
N ILE A 639 50.88 10.81 -9.50
CA ILE A 639 51.81 11.31 -10.56
C ILE A 639 51.59 10.58 -11.92
N LEU A 640 51.48 11.21 -13.12
CA LEU A 640 52.02 12.48 -13.65
C LEU A 640 51.02 13.22 -14.60
N THR A 641 51.42 14.35 -15.19
CA THR A 641 50.60 15.34 -15.92
C THR A 641 50.80 15.37 -17.45
N SER A 642 49.87 15.99 -18.20
CA SER A 642 50.14 16.96 -19.30
C SER A 642 48.87 17.29 -20.13
N GLY A 643 48.91 18.35 -20.97
CA GLY A 643 48.16 18.36 -22.24
C GLY A 643 47.02 19.38 -22.44
N LEU A 644 47.35 20.67 -22.51
CA LEU A 644 46.47 21.79 -22.88
C LEU A 644 45.66 21.66 -24.20
N ALA A 645 44.51 22.36 -24.21
CA ALA A 645 43.92 23.15 -25.30
C ALA A 645 42.97 22.52 -26.35
N ALA A 646 41.90 23.30 -26.61
CA ALA A 646 40.80 23.06 -27.53
C ALA A 646 41.11 23.30 -29.02
N LEU A 647 40.18 22.91 -29.91
CA LEU A 647 39.86 23.73 -31.08
C LEU A 647 38.42 23.57 -31.60
N HIS A 648 37.97 24.54 -32.38
CA HIS A 648 36.67 24.64 -33.04
C HIS A 648 36.34 23.52 -34.04
N ILE A 649 35.04 23.29 -34.18
CA ILE A 649 34.42 22.77 -35.42
C ILE A 649 34.58 23.83 -36.53
N ARG A 650 35.08 23.43 -37.71
CA ARG A 650 34.86 24.19 -38.96
C ARG A 650 34.80 23.31 -40.20
N THR A 651 33.64 23.36 -40.87
CA THR A 651 33.42 23.37 -42.33
C THR A 651 34.31 22.50 -43.24
N TYR A 652 33.66 21.60 -43.97
CA TYR A 652 33.96 21.40 -45.39
C TYR A 652 32.91 22.10 -46.26
N ALA A 653 33.32 22.56 -47.43
CA ALA A 653 32.45 23.17 -48.45
C ALA A 653 32.97 22.81 -49.85
N CYS A 654 32.08 22.81 -50.83
CA CYS A 654 32.39 23.00 -52.24
C CYS A 654 31.43 24.05 -52.81
N GLN A 655 31.84 24.72 -53.89
CA GLN A 655 31.26 25.96 -54.39
C GLN A 655 30.52 25.74 -55.73
N ASP A 656 29.64 26.69 -56.08
CA ASP A 656 29.62 27.45 -57.34
C ASP A 656 28.17 27.86 -57.75
N SER A 657 27.91 28.98 -58.42
CA SER A 657 28.67 30.25 -58.59
C SER A 657 27.76 31.36 -59.20
N TYR A 658 28.27 32.59 -59.32
CA TYR A 658 27.77 33.74 -60.12
C TYR A 658 26.43 34.47 -59.80
N GLN A 659 26.59 35.65 -59.16
CA GLN A 659 26.10 37.00 -59.53
C GLN A 659 24.78 37.19 -60.34
N GLY A 660 23.89 38.08 -59.85
CA GLY A 660 22.82 38.69 -60.67
C GLY A 660 21.98 39.76 -59.93
N SER A 661 22.07 41.01 -60.36
CA SER A 661 21.36 42.20 -59.80
C SER A 661 19.83 42.19 -59.93
N GLY A 662 19.10 42.81 -58.99
CA GLY A 662 17.66 43.09 -59.12
C GLY A 662 17.11 44.09 -58.08
N HIS A 663 16.08 44.85 -58.43
CA HIS A 663 15.48 45.92 -57.60
C HIS A 663 13.96 45.70 -57.46
N PHE A 664 13.39 46.10 -56.32
CA PHE A 664 11.98 46.46 -56.09
C PHE A 664 10.87 45.37 -56.02
N LYS A 665 10.20 45.37 -54.84
CA LYS A 665 8.74 45.28 -54.58
C LYS A 665 7.94 43.96 -54.71
N SER A 666 7.05 43.82 -53.71
CA SER A 666 5.74 43.12 -53.67
C SER A 666 5.66 41.59 -53.80
N ASP A 667 4.77 41.05 -52.94
CA ASP A 667 3.95 39.85 -53.08
C ASP A 667 4.64 38.51 -53.37
N ILE A 668 4.79 37.68 -52.33
CA ILE A 668 5.13 36.25 -52.42
C ILE A 668 4.23 35.43 -51.48
N GLU A 669 3.50 34.48 -52.05
CA GLU A 669 2.78 33.41 -51.35
C GLU A 669 3.76 32.38 -50.76
N PRO A 670 3.42 31.66 -49.67
CA PRO A 670 4.27 30.58 -49.15
C PRO A 670 4.35 29.40 -50.13
N ILE A 671 5.45 29.31 -50.89
CA ILE A 671 5.73 28.20 -51.81
C ILE A 671 5.91 26.87 -51.05
N LYS A 672 5.29 25.81 -51.57
CA LYS A 672 5.32 24.45 -51.03
C LYS A 672 6.75 23.87 -51.00
N CYS A 673 7.19 23.40 -49.84
CA CYS A 673 8.19 22.34 -49.76
C CYS A 673 7.49 20.99 -49.62
N ASN A 674 7.43 20.22 -50.71
CA ASN A 674 6.96 18.84 -50.67
C ASN A 674 8.01 17.95 -49.98
N PHE A 675 7.88 17.71 -48.68
CA PHE A 675 8.35 16.45 -48.11
C PHE A 675 7.24 15.40 -48.20
N ARG A 676 7.63 14.19 -48.61
CA ARG A 676 6.74 13.19 -49.18
C ARG A 676 6.13 12.32 -48.09
N LEU A 677 4.88 12.64 -47.71
CA LEU A 677 4.06 11.84 -46.78
C LEU A 677 3.57 10.53 -47.43
N ASP A 678 4.51 9.66 -47.85
CA ASP A 678 4.22 8.25 -48.14
C ASP A 678 4.13 7.47 -46.81
N GLY A 679 3.18 7.92 -46.00
CA GLY A 679 2.78 7.37 -44.70
C GLY A 679 1.27 7.47 -44.59
N GLN A 680 0.55 6.71 -45.41
CA GLN A 680 -0.90 6.59 -45.33
C GLN A 680 -1.27 5.87 -44.03
N ALA A 681 -1.37 6.64 -42.95
CA ALA A 681 -2.06 6.22 -41.74
C ALA A 681 -3.49 5.85 -42.13
N LYS A 682 -3.80 4.55 -42.14
CA LYS A 682 -5.18 4.09 -42.28
C LYS A 682 -5.94 4.58 -41.07
N PHE A 683 -6.85 5.52 -41.27
CA PHE A 683 -7.95 5.72 -40.35
C PHE A 683 -8.69 4.38 -40.24
N VAL A 684 -8.58 3.73 -39.09
CA VAL A 684 -9.53 2.70 -38.70
C VAL A 684 -10.83 3.44 -38.45
N GLU A 685 -11.89 3.06 -39.17
CA GLU A 685 -13.20 3.69 -39.04
C GLU A 685 -13.71 3.56 -37.61
N GLY A 686 -14.55 4.50 -37.14
CA GLY A 686 -15.25 4.46 -35.84
C GLY A 686 -16.30 3.35 -35.72
N SER A 687 -16.08 2.27 -36.47
CA SER A 687 -16.86 1.07 -36.68
C SER A 687 -17.42 0.48 -35.39
N ASP A 688 -16.62 0.27 -34.35
CA ASP A 688 -17.10 -0.43 -33.15
C ASP A 688 -18.11 0.43 -32.35
N PHE A 689 -17.80 1.70 -32.05
CA PHE A 689 -18.76 2.58 -31.34
C PHE A 689 -20.03 2.84 -32.16
N VAL A 690 -19.90 3.11 -33.47
CA VAL A 690 -21.05 3.35 -34.35
C VAL A 690 -21.87 2.07 -34.55
N ALA A 691 -21.24 0.89 -34.61
CA ALA A 691 -21.93 -0.40 -34.63
C ALA A 691 -22.59 -0.74 -33.29
N ILE A 692 -21.99 -0.40 -32.14
CA ILE A 692 -22.61 -0.54 -30.82
C ILE A 692 -23.90 0.28 -30.77
N LEU A 693 -23.88 1.57 -31.16
CA LEU A 693 -25.08 2.40 -31.25
C LEU A 693 -26.13 1.80 -32.22
N SER A 694 -25.70 1.46 -33.43
CA SER A 694 -26.58 0.88 -34.46
C SER A 694 -27.21 -0.44 -34.02
N SER A 695 -26.47 -1.28 -33.29
CA SER A 695 -26.96 -2.57 -32.74
C SER A 695 -28.04 -2.41 -31.69
N GLN A 696 -28.26 -1.19 -31.18
CA GLN A 696 -29.30 -0.84 -30.22
C GLN A 696 -30.43 -0.01 -30.86
N GLY A 697 -30.45 0.11 -32.19
CA GLY A 697 -31.45 0.87 -32.92
C GLY A 697 -31.25 2.39 -32.83
N ILE A 698 -30.06 2.87 -32.43
CA ILE A 698 -29.72 4.28 -32.41
C ILE A 698 -29.17 4.68 -33.78
N ASP A 699 -29.87 5.57 -34.49
CA ASP A 699 -29.49 6.14 -35.78
C ASP A 699 -29.09 7.63 -35.70
N TYR A 700 -29.29 8.27 -34.54
CA TYR A 700 -28.91 9.66 -34.25
C TYR A 700 -28.35 9.85 -32.84
N LEU A 701 -27.52 10.89 -32.67
CA LEU A 701 -27.26 11.52 -31.36
C LEU A 701 -28.07 12.80 -31.20
N LEU A 702 -28.15 13.30 -29.96
CA LEU A 702 -28.74 14.60 -29.64
C LEU A 702 -27.67 15.71 -29.71
N SER A 703 -28.08 16.89 -30.15
CA SER A 703 -27.38 18.17 -29.95
C SER A 703 -28.33 19.15 -29.24
N GLY A 704 -27.83 20.32 -28.82
CA GLY A 704 -28.69 21.39 -28.30
C GLY A 704 -29.71 21.96 -29.31
N GLU A 705 -29.60 21.61 -30.60
CA GLU A 705 -30.47 22.10 -31.68
C GLU A 705 -31.36 21.00 -32.30
N GLY A 706 -31.15 19.72 -31.98
CA GLY A 706 -31.98 18.62 -32.49
C GLY A 706 -31.28 17.26 -32.56
N LYS A 707 -31.62 16.48 -33.59
CA LYS A 707 -31.06 15.14 -33.85
C LYS A 707 -29.97 15.22 -34.94
N VAL A 708 -28.85 14.55 -34.71
CA VAL A 708 -27.67 14.53 -35.60
C VAL A 708 -27.38 13.08 -36.02
N PRO A 709 -27.33 12.74 -37.32
CA PRO A 709 -27.15 11.36 -37.78
C PRO A 709 -25.73 10.84 -37.52
N LEU A 710 -25.59 9.52 -37.32
CA LEU A 710 -24.27 8.90 -37.05
C LEU A 710 -23.27 9.02 -38.22
N SER A 711 -23.71 9.34 -39.44
CA SER A 711 -22.83 9.63 -40.60
C SER A 711 -22.11 10.99 -40.51
N SER A 712 -21.98 11.57 -39.32
CA SER A 712 -21.34 12.87 -39.07
C SER A 712 -20.00 12.76 -38.33
N PHE A 713 -19.53 11.53 -38.05
CA PHE A 713 -18.27 11.28 -37.34
C PHE A 713 -17.03 11.18 -38.24
N ASP A 714 -17.21 11.16 -39.56
CA ASP A 714 -16.13 10.93 -40.54
C ASP A 714 -14.91 11.83 -40.31
N CYS A 715 -13.75 11.19 -40.16
CA CYS A 715 -12.44 11.83 -39.96
C CYS A 715 -12.35 12.77 -38.72
N LYS A 716 -13.09 12.49 -37.64
CA LYS A 716 -12.92 13.14 -36.32
C LYS A 716 -12.31 12.17 -35.30
N VAL A 717 -11.57 12.70 -34.33
CA VAL A 717 -11.32 12.01 -33.05
C VAL A 717 -12.62 12.06 -32.26
N ILE A 718 -13.08 10.92 -31.74
CA ILE A 718 -14.29 10.83 -30.90
C ILE A 718 -13.83 10.61 -29.45
N CYS A 719 -14.34 11.41 -28.52
CA CYS A 719 -14.13 11.23 -27.09
C CYS A 719 -15.47 10.98 -26.39
N LEU A 720 -15.61 9.82 -25.74
CA LEU A 720 -16.77 9.50 -24.91
C LEU A 720 -16.61 10.18 -23.55
N PHE A 721 -17.64 10.89 -23.07
CA PHE A 721 -17.65 11.56 -21.76
C PHE A 721 -18.78 11.01 -20.89
N PHE A 722 -18.42 10.25 -19.86
CA PHE A 722 -19.35 9.66 -18.90
C PHE A 722 -19.51 10.61 -17.70
N SER A 723 -20.72 11.10 -17.46
CA SER A 723 -20.96 12.22 -16.54
C SER A 723 -22.40 12.25 -16.00
N ALA A 724 -22.65 13.02 -14.92
CA ALA A 724 -23.99 13.23 -14.38
C ALA A 724 -24.15 14.58 -13.66
N ASN A 725 -25.37 15.11 -13.66
CA ASN A 725 -25.78 16.34 -12.98
C ASN A 725 -25.65 16.23 -11.45
N TRP A 726 -25.95 15.05 -10.90
CA TRP A 726 -25.90 14.80 -9.45
C TRP A 726 -24.48 14.64 -8.89
N CYS A 727 -23.46 14.50 -9.75
CA CYS A 727 -22.06 14.32 -9.35
C CYS A 727 -21.32 15.67 -9.26
N ARG A 728 -20.68 15.97 -8.12
CA ARG A 728 -19.92 17.21 -7.91
C ARG A 728 -18.64 17.28 -8.78
N PRO A 729 -17.75 16.27 -8.80
CA PRO A 729 -16.62 16.23 -9.75
C PRO A 729 -17.04 16.44 -11.22
N CYS A 730 -18.15 15.83 -11.68
CA CYS A 730 -18.67 16.06 -13.02
C CYS A 730 -19.00 17.53 -13.31
N LYS A 731 -19.56 18.25 -12.32
CA LYS A 731 -19.87 19.68 -12.40
C LYS A 731 -18.64 20.58 -12.31
N ALA A 732 -17.59 20.17 -11.60
CA ALA A 732 -16.32 20.90 -11.54
C ALA A 732 -15.52 20.76 -12.85
N PHE A 733 -15.48 19.56 -13.43
CA PHE A 733 -14.70 19.27 -14.63
C PHE A 733 -15.37 19.71 -15.94
N ALA A 734 -16.69 19.57 -16.10
CA ALA A 734 -17.36 19.87 -17.37
C ALA A 734 -17.10 21.32 -17.90
N PRO A 735 -17.12 22.39 -17.09
CA PRO A 735 -16.75 23.73 -17.54
C PRO A 735 -15.31 23.88 -18.02
N GLN A 736 -14.38 23.05 -17.52
CA GLN A 736 -13.00 23.01 -18.02
C GLN A 736 -12.95 22.33 -19.39
N LEU A 737 -13.58 21.17 -19.53
CA LEU A 737 -13.68 20.43 -20.79
C LEU A 737 -14.35 21.27 -21.91
N VAL A 738 -15.35 22.09 -21.57
CA VAL A 738 -15.97 23.06 -22.50
C VAL A 738 -14.96 24.09 -23.02
N LYS A 739 -14.10 24.66 -22.16
CA LYS A 739 -13.05 25.60 -22.59
C LYS A 739 -12.05 24.93 -23.54
N ILE A 740 -11.62 23.71 -23.19
CA ILE A 740 -10.65 22.93 -23.98
C ILE A 740 -11.23 22.56 -25.35
N TYR A 741 -12.45 22.02 -25.38
CA TYR A 741 -13.15 21.66 -26.63
C TYR A 741 -13.35 22.86 -27.56
N ASN A 742 -13.76 24.01 -27.02
CA ASN A 742 -13.93 25.24 -27.80
C ASN A 742 -12.60 25.77 -28.35
N SER A 743 -11.50 25.68 -27.58
CA SER A 743 -10.15 26.02 -28.04
C SER A 743 -9.66 25.09 -29.16
N LEU A 744 -9.92 23.78 -29.05
CA LEU A 744 -9.57 22.78 -30.05
C LEU A 744 -10.37 22.96 -31.35
N ARG A 745 -11.68 23.22 -31.28
CA ARG A 745 -12.48 23.58 -32.47
C ARG A 745 -12.03 24.92 -33.07
N GLY A 746 -11.75 25.94 -32.25
CA GLY A 746 -11.27 27.24 -32.71
C GLY A 746 -9.91 27.20 -33.42
N SER A 747 -9.03 26.27 -33.02
CA SER A 747 -7.75 25.96 -33.69
C SER A 747 -7.86 24.93 -34.83
N GLY A 748 -9.08 24.62 -35.28
CA GLY A 748 -9.35 23.77 -36.46
C GLY A 748 -9.12 22.27 -36.24
N LYS A 749 -8.99 21.80 -34.98
CA LYS A 749 -8.83 20.37 -34.67
C LYS A 749 -10.16 19.63 -34.84
N LYS A 750 -10.11 18.45 -35.44
CA LYS A 750 -11.29 17.60 -35.66
C LYS A 750 -11.57 16.72 -34.45
N LEU A 751 -12.24 17.28 -33.45
CA LEU A 751 -12.70 16.61 -32.24
C LEU A 751 -14.23 16.61 -32.18
N GLU A 752 -14.82 15.49 -31.77
CA GLU A 752 -16.20 15.42 -31.29
C GLU A 752 -16.22 14.79 -29.89
N ILE A 753 -17.06 15.32 -28.99
CA ILE A 753 -17.32 14.71 -27.69
C ILE A 753 -18.73 14.13 -27.68
N VAL A 754 -18.89 12.95 -27.08
CA VAL A 754 -20.17 12.24 -26.95
C VAL A 754 -20.48 12.00 -25.48
N PHE A 755 -21.42 12.77 -24.93
CA PHE A 755 -21.91 12.65 -23.57
C PHE A 755 -22.76 11.38 -23.38
N ILE A 756 -22.42 10.61 -22.36
CA ILE A 756 -23.13 9.43 -21.89
C ILE A 756 -23.56 9.69 -20.44
N SER A 757 -24.86 9.80 -20.23
CA SER A 757 -25.43 10.23 -18.95
C SER A 757 -25.58 9.08 -17.95
N PHE A 758 -25.13 9.35 -16.72
CA PHE A 758 -25.37 8.59 -15.50
C PHE A 758 -26.51 9.20 -14.64
N ASP A 759 -27.31 10.12 -15.20
CA ASP A 759 -28.46 10.69 -14.51
C ASP A 759 -29.58 9.67 -14.33
N ARG A 760 -30.43 9.90 -13.33
CA ARG A 760 -31.48 8.93 -12.91
C ARG A 760 -32.83 9.20 -13.57
N ASP A 761 -32.95 10.36 -14.19
CA ASP A 761 -34.17 10.93 -14.75
C ASP A 761 -33.80 11.89 -15.91
N GLU A 762 -34.77 12.14 -16.78
CA GLU A 762 -34.55 12.88 -18.03
C GLU A 762 -34.31 14.39 -17.79
N ASP A 763 -34.78 14.93 -16.67
CA ASP A 763 -34.65 16.36 -16.35
C ASP A 763 -33.26 16.68 -15.79
N GLY A 764 -32.71 15.79 -14.95
CA GLY A 764 -31.30 15.80 -14.57
C GLY A 764 -30.37 15.73 -15.79
N PHE A 765 -30.66 14.84 -16.74
CA PHE A 765 -29.96 14.77 -18.02
C PHE A 765 -30.03 16.08 -18.82
N LYS A 766 -31.24 16.63 -19.04
CA LYS A 766 -31.46 17.87 -19.81
C LYS A 766 -30.69 19.05 -19.23
N GLU A 767 -30.77 19.28 -17.92
CA GLU A 767 -30.15 20.45 -17.28
C GLU A 767 -28.61 20.37 -17.29
N HIS A 768 -28.03 19.16 -17.27
CA HIS A 768 -26.58 18.98 -17.41
C HIS A 768 -26.13 19.16 -18.87
N PHE A 769 -26.87 18.56 -19.83
CA PHE A 769 -26.55 18.62 -21.25
C PHE A 769 -26.68 20.04 -21.84
N LYS A 770 -27.62 20.85 -21.34
CA LYS A 770 -27.86 22.26 -21.70
C LYS A 770 -26.62 23.15 -21.65
N CYS A 771 -25.60 22.80 -20.85
CA CYS A 771 -24.34 23.53 -20.75
C CYS A 771 -23.20 22.95 -21.62
N MET A 772 -23.48 21.94 -22.45
CA MET A 772 -22.48 21.20 -23.24
C MET A 772 -22.56 21.53 -24.75
N PRO A 773 -21.46 21.92 -25.41
CA PRO A 773 -21.40 22.29 -26.84
C PRO A 773 -21.16 21.08 -27.78
N TRP A 774 -21.47 19.87 -27.33
CA TRP A 774 -21.14 18.61 -28.00
C TRP A 774 -22.37 17.68 -28.07
N LEU A 775 -22.20 16.45 -28.54
CA LEU A 775 -23.32 15.52 -28.78
C LEU A 775 -23.61 14.65 -27.55
N ALA A 776 -24.81 14.07 -27.48
CA ALA A 776 -25.20 13.13 -26.42
C ALA A 776 -25.93 11.89 -26.93
N VAL A 777 -25.75 10.75 -26.25
CA VAL A 777 -26.56 9.55 -26.43
C VAL A 777 -27.98 9.79 -25.89
N PRO A 778 -29.06 9.42 -26.61
CA PRO A 778 -30.43 9.59 -26.10
C PRO A 778 -30.67 8.86 -24.77
N PHE A 779 -31.23 9.58 -23.79
CA PHE A 779 -31.33 9.14 -22.40
C PHE A 779 -32.14 7.83 -22.21
N GLU A 780 -33.27 7.71 -22.91
CA GLU A 780 -34.24 6.61 -22.78
C GLU A 780 -33.59 5.21 -22.93
N VAL A 781 -32.57 5.09 -23.78
CA VAL A 781 -31.96 3.81 -24.18
C VAL A 781 -31.17 3.14 -23.04
N ASN A 782 -30.95 3.83 -21.91
CA ASN A 782 -30.27 3.27 -20.73
C ASN A 782 -28.85 2.71 -21.00
N LEU A 783 -28.24 3.15 -22.10
CA LEU A 783 -27.06 2.51 -22.69
C LEU A 783 -25.77 2.70 -21.86
N HIS A 784 -25.78 3.63 -20.89
CA HIS A 784 -24.65 3.92 -20.01
C HIS A 784 -24.04 2.65 -19.41
N ARG A 785 -24.86 1.73 -18.87
CA ARG A 785 -24.38 0.50 -18.22
C ARG A 785 -23.53 -0.35 -19.15
N ARG A 786 -24.06 -0.66 -20.34
CA ARG A 786 -23.36 -1.49 -21.33
C ARG A 786 -22.12 -0.81 -21.89
N LEU A 787 -22.12 0.51 -22.07
CA LEU A 787 -20.93 1.26 -22.47
C LEU A 787 -19.88 1.29 -21.35
N SER A 788 -20.30 1.38 -20.09
CA SER A 788 -19.41 1.26 -18.93
C SER A 788 -18.85 -0.15 -18.76
N ASP A 789 -19.62 -1.20 -19.05
CA ASP A 789 -19.13 -2.58 -19.05
C ASP A 789 -18.06 -2.78 -20.15
N ILE A 790 -18.33 -2.29 -21.37
CA ILE A 790 -17.46 -2.42 -22.56
C ILE A 790 -16.15 -1.62 -22.39
N TYR A 791 -16.22 -0.37 -21.92
CA TYR A 791 -15.06 0.51 -21.77
C TYR A 791 -14.54 0.60 -20.31
N HIS A 792 -14.97 -0.31 -19.45
CA HIS A 792 -14.55 -0.47 -18.05
C HIS A 792 -14.65 0.80 -17.18
N VAL A 793 -15.72 1.58 -17.36
CA VAL A 793 -15.95 2.86 -16.66
C VAL A 793 -16.48 2.63 -15.24
N ASN A 794 -15.56 2.55 -14.30
CA ASN A 794 -15.85 2.29 -12.88
C ASN A 794 -16.13 3.55 -12.04
N ARG A 795 -15.87 4.76 -12.57
CA ARG A 795 -16.09 6.06 -11.89
C ARG A 795 -16.54 7.14 -12.88
N ILE A 796 -17.17 8.21 -12.38
CA ILE A 796 -17.48 9.43 -13.13
C ILE A 796 -16.95 10.69 -12.40
N PRO A 797 -16.49 11.74 -13.10
CA PRO A 797 -16.34 11.85 -14.55
C PRO A 797 -15.32 10.85 -15.11
N SER A 798 -15.51 10.45 -16.35
CA SER A 798 -14.55 9.65 -17.11
C SER A 798 -14.59 10.04 -18.58
N CYS A 799 -13.43 10.16 -19.20
CA CYS A 799 -13.27 10.43 -20.62
C CYS A 799 -12.50 9.29 -21.28
N ILE A 800 -12.93 8.86 -22.47
CA ILE A 800 -12.29 7.78 -23.26
C ILE A 800 -12.12 8.28 -24.69
N SER A 801 -10.88 8.38 -25.15
CA SER A 801 -10.55 8.67 -26.55
C SER A 801 -10.70 7.40 -27.40
N LEU A 802 -11.37 7.52 -28.54
CA LEU A 802 -11.51 6.44 -29.52
C LEU A 802 -10.51 6.66 -30.67
N GLY A 803 -9.29 6.15 -30.48
CA GLY A 803 -8.21 6.16 -31.46
C GLY A 803 -8.16 4.92 -32.36
N SER A 804 -7.23 4.92 -33.32
CA SER A 804 -6.94 3.82 -34.25
C SER A 804 -6.19 2.63 -33.62
N ASP A 805 -5.81 2.77 -32.35
CA ASP A 805 -5.10 1.83 -31.49
C ASP A 805 -6.05 0.88 -30.73
N GLY A 806 -7.30 1.32 -30.48
CA GLY A 806 -8.45 0.44 -30.25
C GLY A 806 -8.54 -0.33 -28.92
N ILE A 807 -7.53 -0.27 -28.02
CA ILE A 807 -7.55 -1.00 -26.74
C ILE A 807 -7.08 -0.12 -25.57
N SER A 808 -7.86 -0.17 -24.48
CA SER A 808 -7.60 0.35 -23.12
C SER A 808 -7.42 1.87 -22.96
N ALA A 809 -8.22 2.44 -22.05
CA ALA A 809 -7.99 3.78 -21.53
C ALA A 809 -6.74 3.82 -20.63
N GLU A 810 -6.00 4.93 -20.64
CA GLU A 810 -5.17 5.28 -19.48
C GLU A 810 -6.08 5.52 -18.27
N GLU A 811 -5.68 5.02 -17.09
CA GLU A 811 -6.53 4.98 -15.88
C GLU A 811 -7.02 6.34 -15.38
N ASP A 812 -6.44 7.45 -15.87
CA ASP A 812 -6.88 8.81 -15.55
C ASP A 812 -6.71 9.82 -16.70
N MET A 813 -7.43 9.59 -17.80
CA MET A 813 -7.56 10.59 -18.87
C MET A 813 -8.24 11.90 -18.41
N ILE A 814 -8.88 11.94 -17.23
CA ILE A 814 -9.39 13.18 -16.62
C ILE A 814 -8.20 14.01 -16.10
N GLY A 815 -7.40 13.45 -15.18
CA GLY A 815 -6.22 14.13 -14.63
C GLY A 815 -5.26 14.62 -15.72
N LEU A 816 -5.04 13.83 -16.78
CA LEU A 816 -4.20 14.23 -17.92
C LEU A 816 -4.78 15.39 -18.75
N ILE A 817 -6.10 15.57 -18.78
CA ILE A 817 -6.78 16.72 -19.41
C ILE A 817 -6.72 17.95 -18.50
N GLU A 818 -6.80 17.79 -17.18
CA GLU A 818 -6.63 18.89 -16.21
C GLU A 818 -5.17 19.38 -16.18
N ASP A 819 -4.21 18.46 -16.23
CA ASP A 819 -2.77 18.73 -16.30
C ASP A 819 -2.35 19.48 -17.58
N PHE A 820 -2.64 18.91 -18.75
CA PHE A 820 -2.09 19.38 -20.03
C PHE A 820 -3.08 20.20 -20.88
N GLY A 821 -4.37 20.25 -20.51
CA GLY A 821 -5.38 21.07 -21.17
C GLY A 821 -5.56 20.72 -22.65
N ALA A 822 -5.50 21.73 -23.53
CA ALA A 822 -5.63 21.53 -24.97
C ALA A 822 -4.38 20.90 -25.62
N GLU A 823 -3.21 20.93 -24.98
CA GLU A 823 -1.99 20.34 -25.55
C GLU A 823 -2.01 18.81 -25.54
N ALA A 824 -2.85 18.21 -24.69
CA ALA A 824 -3.12 16.77 -24.63
C ALA A 824 -3.69 16.21 -25.94
N PHE A 825 -4.35 17.02 -26.78
CA PHE A 825 -4.93 16.56 -28.04
C PHE A 825 -3.83 16.01 -28.98
N PRO A 826 -3.98 14.80 -29.58
CA PRO A 826 -5.23 14.07 -29.82
C PRO A 826 -5.73 13.12 -28.72
N PHE A 827 -5.29 13.26 -27.47
CA PHE A 827 -5.64 12.39 -26.35
C PHE A 827 -5.28 10.92 -26.63
N THR A 828 -4.01 10.71 -26.98
CA THR A 828 -3.42 9.39 -27.26
C THR A 828 -2.22 9.18 -26.35
N ARG A 829 -1.95 7.94 -25.98
CA ARG A 829 -0.84 7.59 -25.08
C ARG A 829 0.50 8.14 -25.57
N GLU A 830 0.78 8.04 -26.88
CA GLU A 830 1.99 8.59 -27.51
C GLU A 830 2.14 10.10 -27.25
N ARG A 831 1.04 10.86 -27.34
CA ARG A 831 1.03 12.30 -27.07
C ARG A 831 1.23 12.62 -25.58
N PHE A 832 0.68 11.82 -24.68
CA PHE A 832 0.91 11.98 -23.25
C PHE A 832 2.35 11.62 -22.86
N ASP A 833 2.94 10.58 -23.46
CA ASP A 833 4.35 10.23 -23.27
C ASP A 833 5.31 11.29 -23.86
N GLU A 834 4.95 11.94 -24.98
CA GLU A 834 5.65 13.12 -25.50
C GLU A 834 5.62 14.29 -24.50
N LEU A 835 4.44 14.61 -23.96
CA LEU A 835 4.26 15.70 -23.00
C LEU A 835 4.97 15.45 -21.66
N ARG A 836 4.89 14.22 -21.13
CA ARG A 836 5.66 13.75 -19.97
C ARG A 836 7.17 13.93 -20.23
N SER A 837 7.65 13.53 -21.41
CA SER A 837 9.05 13.69 -21.82
C SER A 837 9.49 15.16 -21.94
N ILE A 838 8.59 16.06 -22.38
CA ILE A 838 8.85 17.50 -22.43
C ILE A 838 9.00 18.09 -21.02
N ASP A 839 8.15 17.71 -20.08
CA ASP A 839 8.24 18.19 -18.70
C ASP A 839 9.44 17.60 -17.95
N ASP A 840 9.82 16.34 -18.20
CA ASP A 840 11.10 15.78 -17.73
C ASP A 840 12.31 16.49 -18.33
N ALA A 841 12.25 16.86 -19.61
CA ALA A 841 13.31 17.66 -20.25
C ALA A 841 13.41 19.08 -19.67
N LYS A 842 12.29 19.71 -19.24
CA LYS A 842 12.32 20.97 -18.47
C LYS A 842 12.94 20.76 -17.09
N ARG A 843 12.50 19.72 -16.38
CA ARG A 843 12.96 19.32 -15.03
C ARG A 843 14.48 19.06 -14.97
N GLN A 844 15.04 18.44 -16.01
CA GLN A 844 16.47 18.08 -16.09
C GLN A 844 17.34 19.10 -16.86
N GLY A 845 16.73 19.96 -17.69
CA GLY A 845 17.40 20.68 -18.78
C GLY A 845 18.35 21.83 -18.39
N GLY A 846 18.46 22.19 -17.11
CA GLY A 846 19.43 23.17 -16.61
C GLY A 846 19.17 24.62 -17.07
N LYS A 847 17.93 24.99 -17.42
CA LYS A 847 17.61 26.28 -18.03
C LYS A 847 16.40 26.94 -17.41
N LEU A 848 16.66 27.93 -16.54
CA LEU A 848 15.64 28.67 -15.82
C LEU A 848 14.61 29.34 -16.75
N GLN A 849 15.01 29.77 -17.96
CA GLN A 849 14.08 30.29 -18.98
C GLN A 849 13.07 29.25 -19.48
N GLN A 850 13.42 27.96 -19.52
CA GLN A 850 12.49 26.90 -19.98
C GLN A 850 11.49 26.48 -18.87
N LEU A 851 11.77 26.86 -17.62
CA LEU A 851 10.88 26.66 -16.47
C LEU A 851 10.03 27.90 -16.18
N LEU A 852 10.56 29.11 -16.38
CA LEU A 852 9.94 30.36 -15.94
C LEU A 852 9.43 31.27 -17.06
N ALA A 853 9.58 30.95 -18.35
CA ALA A 853 9.02 31.73 -19.46
C ALA A 853 7.88 30.99 -20.16
N TYR A 854 6.82 31.71 -20.54
CA TYR A 854 5.60 31.15 -21.14
C TYR A 854 5.00 32.15 -22.14
N GLU A 855 4.59 31.69 -23.34
CA GLU A 855 3.95 32.49 -24.42
C GLU A 855 4.53 33.91 -24.65
N GLY A 856 5.85 34.07 -24.52
CA GLY A 856 6.56 35.35 -24.70
C GLY A 856 6.72 36.20 -23.43
N ARG A 857 6.07 35.86 -22.31
CA ARG A 857 6.44 36.38 -20.99
C ARG A 857 7.81 35.84 -20.60
N ASN A 858 8.74 36.74 -20.31
CA ASN A 858 10.11 36.45 -19.88
C ASN A 858 10.46 37.11 -18.52
N TYR A 859 9.47 37.45 -17.70
CA TYR A 859 9.62 38.16 -16.43
C TYR A 859 8.80 37.54 -15.29
N VAL A 860 9.24 37.75 -14.05
CA VAL A 860 8.49 37.53 -12.79
C VAL A 860 8.17 38.88 -12.12
N LEU A 861 7.36 38.87 -11.07
CA LEU A 861 6.96 40.06 -10.32
C LEU A 861 7.75 40.19 -9.01
N SER A 862 8.09 41.42 -8.65
CA SER A 862 8.52 41.84 -7.31
C SER A 862 7.29 42.05 -6.39
N GLY A 863 7.51 42.11 -5.07
CA GLY A 863 6.47 42.42 -4.07
C GLY A 863 5.74 43.76 -4.30
N ASP A 864 6.39 44.70 -4.97
CA ASP A 864 5.83 45.98 -5.42
C ASP A 864 5.30 45.97 -6.87
N THR A 865 5.08 44.77 -7.44
CA THR A 865 4.62 44.49 -8.81
C THR A 865 5.55 44.93 -9.95
N ARG A 866 6.78 45.41 -9.66
CA ARG A 866 7.81 45.61 -10.71
C ARG A 866 8.12 44.29 -11.42
N LYS A 867 8.41 44.37 -12.73
CA LYS A 867 8.79 43.22 -13.56
C LYS A 867 10.30 43.03 -13.54
N ILE A 868 10.76 41.83 -13.20
CA ILE A 868 12.17 41.40 -13.19
C ILE A 868 12.34 40.32 -14.26
N PHE A 869 13.29 40.47 -15.18
CA PHE A 869 13.48 39.50 -16.26
C PHE A 869 14.15 38.22 -15.76
N VAL A 870 13.73 37.06 -16.28
CA VAL A 870 14.29 35.75 -15.92
C VAL A 870 15.79 35.65 -16.24
N SER A 871 16.31 36.47 -17.15
CA SER A 871 17.74 36.62 -17.41
C SER A 871 18.55 37.20 -16.24
N GLU A 872 17.92 38.01 -15.37
CA GLU A 872 18.55 38.61 -14.18
C GLU A 872 18.68 37.59 -13.03
N LEU A 873 18.04 36.42 -13.16
CA LEU A 873 18.02 35.34 -12.17
C LEU A 873 19.02 34.22 -12.51
N VAL A 874 19.67 34.27 -13.67
CA VAL A 874 20.66 33.27 -14.11
C VAL A 874 21.92 33.37 -13.25
N GLY A 875 22.41 32.23 -12.75
CA GLY A 875 23.57 32.19 -11.87
C GLY A 875 23.27 32.43 -10.39
N LYS A 876 22.02 32.74 -10.02
CA LYS A 876 21.55 32.65 -8.64
C LYS A 876 21.08 31.22 -8.32
N THR A 877 21.12 30.85 -7.05
CA THR A 877 20.35 29.71 -6.53
C THR A 877 18.89 30.16 -6.38
N ILE A 878 17.93 29.39 -6.87
CA ILE A 878 16.50 29.77 -6.91
C ILE A 878 15.68 28.79 -6.06
N GLY A 879 14.94 29.30 -5.09
CA GLY A 879 13.88 28.55 -4.38
C GLY A 879 12.52 28.76 -5.03
N LEU A 880 11.97 27.74 -5.69
CA LEU A 880 10.56 27.75 -6.12
C LEU A 880 9.68 27.40 -4.92
N TYR A 881 9.02 28.41 -4.35
CA TYR A 881 8.17 28.26 -3.17
C TYR A 881 6.71 28.07 -3.57
N PHE A 882 6.18 26.86 -3.35
CA PHE A 882 4.78 26.52 -3.58
C PHE A 882 4.00 26.73 -2.28
N GLY A 883 3.12 27.73 -2.26
CA GLY A 883 2.39 28.13 -1.06
C GLY A 883 1.22 29.09 -1.32
N ALA A 884 0.41 29.32 -0.29
CA ALA A 884 -0.78 30.17 -0.34
C ALA A 884 -1.06 30.83 1.02
N HIS A 885 -1.66 32.02 1.00
CA HIS A 885 -2.04 32.79 2.19
C HIS A 885 -3.21 32.14 2.95
N TRP A 886 -4.14 31.48 2.24
CA TRP A 886 -5.27 30.77 2.86
C TRP A 886 -4.85 29.55 3.67
N CYS A 887 -3.65 29.00 3.43
CA CYS A 887 -3.17 27.75 4.01
C CYS A 887 -2.36 27.99 5.31
N PRO A 888 -2.85 27.60 6.50
CA PRO A 888 -2.14 27.88 7.75
C PRO A 888 -0.73 27.26 7.86
N PRO A 889 -0.48 26.00 7.43
CA PRO A 889 0.87 25.46 7.33
C PRO A 889 1.80 26.28 6.43
N SER A 890 1.28 26.86 5.34
CA SER A 890 2.08 27.72 4.46
C SER A 890 2.46 29.02 5.18
N ARG A 891 1.52 29.67 5.88
CA ARG A 891 1.83 30.87 6.69
C ARG A 891 2.90 30.59 7.75
N GLY A 892 2.80 29.47 8.48
CA GLY A 892 3.79 29.09 9.49
C GLY A 892 5.19 28.82 8.93
N PHE A 893 5.29 28.22 7.74
CA PHE A 893 6.57 28.02 7.05
C PHE A 893 7.10 29.32 6.42
N THR A 894 6.24 30.18 5.87
CA THR A 894 6.63 31.50 5.32
C THR A 894 7.41 32.31 6.34
N THR A 895 7.01 32.33 7.62
CA THR A 895 7.77 33.03 8.68
C THR A 895 9.20 32.51 8.84
N GLN A 896 9.40 31.18 8.85
CA GLN A 896 10.73 30.56 8.93
C GLN A 896 11.56 30.85 7.67
N LEU A 897 10.91 30.79 6.50
CA LEU A 897 11.54 31.03 5.21
C LEU A 897 11.95 32.50 5.03
N ILE A 898 11.18 33.47 5.53
CA ILE A 898 11.55 34.89 5.57
C ILE A 898 12.81 35.11 6.41
N GLN A 899 12.88 34.50 7.60
CA GLN A 899 14.08 34.60 8.44
C GLN A 899 15.31 34.03 7.70
N ALA A 900 15.23 32.79 7.24
CA ALA A 900 16.36 32.13 6.58
C ALA A 900 16.77 32.83 5.28
N TYR A 901 15.81 33.34 4.49
CA TYR A 901 16.07 34.12 3.29
C TYR A 901 16.86 35.41 3.60
N ASN A 902 16.39 36.20 4.58
CA ASN A 902 17.05 37.44 4.99
C ASN A 902 18.49 37.20 5.50
N GLU A 903 18.70 36.14 6.30
CA GLU A 903 20.03 35.71 6.74
C GLU A 903 20.95 35.33 5.56
N ILE A 904 20.44 34.53 4.58
CA ILE A 904 21.22 34.09 3.41
C ILE A 904 21.60 35.28 2.51
N ILE A 905 20.66 36.16 2.13
CA ILE A 905 20.94 37.23 1.17
C ILE A 905 21.93 38.26 1.74
N THR A 906 21.90 38.51 3.05
CA THR A 906 22.84 39.40 3.74
C THR A 906 24.25 38.82 3.87
N THR A 907 24.37 37.48 3.93
CA THR A 907 25.67 36.79 4.09
C THR A 907 26.30 36.32 2.78
N ASN A 908 25.52 36.16 1.70
CA ASN A 908 25.95 35.56 0.42
C ASN A 908 25.71 36.48 -0.79
N ASP A 909 25.82 37.81 -0.62
CA ASP A 909 25.80 38.82 -1.69
C ASP A 909 24.65 38.63 -2.72
N GLY A 910 23.43 38.36 -2.24
CA GLY A 910 22.25 38.17 -3.08
C GLY A 910 22.27 36.93 -4.01
N CYS A 911 23.17 35.95 -3.80
CA CYS A 911 23.31 34.73 -4.61
C CYS A 911 22.16 33.71 -4.43
N PHE A 912 21.13 34.04 -3.64
CA PHE A 912 19.91 33.28 -3.46
C PHE A 912 18.70 34.17 -3.78
N GLU A 913 17.66 33.60 -4.37
CA GLU A 913 16.40 34.27 -4.69
C GLU A 913 15.23 33.28 -4.48
N ILE A 914 14.06 33.77 -4.11
CA ILE A 914 12.86 32.94 -3.99
C ILE A 914 11.79 33.41 -4.97
N ILE A 915 11.05 32.46 -5.54
CA ILE A 915 9.95 32.72 -6.47
C ILE A 915 8.71 31.98 -5.98
N LEU A 916 7.71 32.74 -5.56
CA LEU A 916 6.40 32.24 -5.18
C LEU A 916 5.66 31.68 -6.41
N VAL A 917 5.45 30.37 -6.39
CA VAL A 917 4.47 29.67 -7.22
C VAL A 917 3.17 29.61 -6.42
N SER A 918 2.39 30.69 -6.48
CA SER A 918 1.19 30.84 -5.66
C SER A 918 0.14 29.78 -5.98
N THR A 919 -0.48 29.26 -4.93
CA THR A 919 -1.67 28.38 -4.95
C THR A 919 -2.86 29.05 -4.25
N ASP A 920 -2.86 30.39 -4.22
CA ASP A 920 -3.98 31.22 -3.75
C ASP A 920 -5.21 31.07 -4.67
N ARG A 921 -6.41 31.26 -4.12
CA ARG A 921 -7.68 30.97 -4.82
C ARG A 921 -8.21 32.16 -5.60
N ASP A 922 -7.79 33.37 -5.25
CA ASP A 922 -8.10 34.59 -5.97
C ASP A 922 -6.92 35.58 -5.96
N LEU A 923 -7.03 36.60 -6.82
CA LEU A 923 -6.02 37.65 -6.99
C LEU A 923 -5.83 38.53 -5.73
N LYS A 924 -6.82 38.61 -4.84
CA LYS A 924 -6.71 39.36 -3.58
C LYS A 924 -5.91 38.56 -2.55
N GLU A 925 -6.20 37.26 -2.38
CA GLU A 925 -5.38 36.35 -1.58
C GLU A 925 -3.92 36.37 -2.06
N PHE A 926 -3.68 36.25 -3.38
CA PHE A 926 -2.36 36.38 -4.00
C PHE A 926 -1.66 37.69 -3.63
N ASN A 927 -2.32 38.84 -3.79
CA ASN A 927 -1.72 40.14 -3.50
C ASN A 927 -1.42 40.31 -1.99
N THR A 928 -2.27 39.81 -1.10
CA THR A 928 -2.01 39.78 0.35
C THR A 928 -0.89 38.80 0.71
N ASN A 929 -0.71 37.71 -0.03
CA ASN A 929 0.45 36.84 0.11
C ASN A 929 1.73 37.60 -0.29
N LEU A 930 1.74 38.15 -1.50
CA LEU A 930 2.87 38.85 -2.12
C LEU A 930 3.34 40.06 -1.29
N SER A 931 2.43 40.85 -0.71
CA SER A 931 2.78 42.02 0.11
C SER A 931 3.45 41.67 1.45
N ASN A 932 3.38 40.41 1.89
CA ASN A 932 3.93 39.93 3.15
C ASN A 932 5.25 39.14 2.97
N MET A 933 5.82 39.09 1.76
CA MET A 933 7.03 38.32 1.45
C MET A 933 8.09 39.18 0.73
N PRO A 934 9.39 39.02 1.04
CA PRO A 934 10.48 39.88 0.52
C PRO A 934 11.03 39.44 -0.85
N TRP A 935 10.35 38.55 -1.56
CA TRP A 935 10.86 37.84 -2.74
C TRP A 935 9.90 37.88 -3.93
N LEU A 936 10.30 37.25 -5.04
CA LEU A 936 9.61 37.34 -6.33
C LEU A 936 8.39 36.40 -6.42
N ALA A 937 7.54 36.58 -7.43
CA ALA A 937 6.36 35.74 -7.69
C ALA A 937 6.06 35.58 -9.18
N ILE A 938 5.48 34.45 -9.56
CA ILE A 938 4.88 34.27 -10.88
C ILE A 938 3.54 35.04 -10.92
N PRO A 939 3.20 35.75 -12.03
CA PRO A 939 1.93 36.46 -12.12
C PRO A 939 0.72 35.53 -11.90
N TYR A 940 -0.31 36.03 -11.21
CA TYR A 940 -1.44 35.19 -10.81
C TYR A 940 -2.20 34.55 -11.99
N GLU A 941 -2.47 35.29 -13.06
CA GLU A 941 -3.19 34.74 -14.23
C GLU A 941 -2.31 33.86 -15.15
N ASP A 942 -1.07 33.55 -14.76
CA ASP A 942 -0.11 32.84 -15.61
C ASP A 942 -0.11 31.32 -15.40
N ARG A 943 -0.25 30.57 -16.51
CA ARG A 943 -0.32 29.11 -16.52
C ARG A 943 0.94 28.41 -16.00
N THR A 944 2.09 29.10 -16.00
CA THR A 944 3.34 28.59 -15.44
C THR A 944 3.18 28.16 -13.97
N ARG A 945 2.20 28.71 -13.23
CA ARG A 945 1.87 28.23 -11.88
C ARG A 945 1.41 26.76 -11.87
N GLN A 946 0.48 26.40 -12.75
CA GLN A 946 0.01 25.01 -12.88
C GLN A 946 1.09 24.12 -13.50
N ASP A 947 1.77 24.59 -14.56
CA ASP A 947 2.85 23.83 -15.19
C ASP A 947 3.96 23.47 -14.20
N LEU A 948 4.36 24.38 -13.31
CA LEU A 948 5.38 24.08 -12.30
C LEU A 948 4.89 23.10 -11.22
N CYS A 949 3.63 23.18 -10.80
CA CYS A 949 3.06 22.16 -9.89
C CYS A 949 3.13 20.76 -10.52
N ARG A 950 2.81 20.64 -11.81
CA ARG A 950 2.89 19.39 -12.58
C ARG A 950 4.34 18.94 -12.81
N ILE A 951 5.21 19.81 -13.34
CA ILE A 951 6.63 19.55 -13.61
C ILE A 951 7.37 19.10 -12.35
N PHE A 952 7.02 19.62 -11.17
CA PHE A 952 7.63 19.23 -9.90
C PHE A 952 6.81 18.25 -9.05
N ASN A 953 5.68 17.74 -9.56
CA ASN A 953 4.81 16.76 -8.90
C ASN A 953 4.39 17.20 -7.47
N ILE A 954 4.00 18.47 -7.33
CA ILE A 954 3.69 19.11 -6.05
C ILE A 954 2.28 18.74 -5.61
N LYS A 955 2.17 17.69 -4.77
CA LYS A 955 0.91 17.17 -4.23
C LYS A 955 0.43 17.84 -2.93
N GLY A 956 1.06 18.93 -2.51
CA GLY A 956 0.69 19.62 -1.27
C GLY A 956 1.59 20.82 -0.95
N ILE A 957 1.08 21.70 -0.11
CA ILE A 957 1.73 22.97 0.28
C ILE A 957 1.83 23.10 1.81
N PRO A 958 2.85 23.81 2.35
CA PRO A 958 3.96 24.42 1.64
C PRO A 958 4.98 23.37 1.14
N ALA A 959 5.57 23.64 -0.02
CA ALA A 959 6.71 22.90 -0.58
C ALA A 959 7.74 23.88 -1.17
N LEU A 960 9.02 23.51 -1.20
CA LEU A 960 10.10 24.38 -1.65
C LEU A 960 11.14 23.57 -2.44
N VAL A 961 11.22 23.81 -3.74
CA VAL A 961 12.21 23.17 -4.63
C VAL A 961 13.39 24.11 -4.82
N ILE A 962 14.61 23.61 -4.61
CA ILE A 962 15.86 24.37 -4.79
C ILE A 962 16.47 24.02 -6.15
N ILE A 963 16.73 25.06 -6.94
CA ILE A 963 17.43 25.01 -8.23
C ILE A 963 18.77 25.73 -8.06
N GLY A 964 19.86 25.10 -8.51
CA GLY A 964 21.21 25.64 -8.43
C GLY A 964 21.52 26.71 -9.47
N GLN A 965 22.70 27.32 -9.33
CA GLN A 965 23.21 28.36 -10.24
C GLN A 965 23.36 27.90 -11.70
N ASP A 966 23.50 26.58 -11.93
CA ASP A 966 23.55 25.94 -13.24
C ASP A 966 22.15 25.61 -13.81
N GLY A 967 21.08 26.04 -13.13
CA GLY A 967 19.69 25.83 -13.52
C GLY A 967 19.17 24.41 -13.29
N LYS A 968 19.93 23.49 -12.67
CA LYS A 968 19.45 22.14 -12.32
C LYS A 968 18.89 22.09 -10.91
N ILE A 969 18.08 21.07 -10.63
CA ILE A 969 17.54 20.81 -9.28
C ILE A 969 18.67 20.38 -8.35
N ILE A 970 18.77 21.02 -7.19
CA ILE A 970 19.61 20.57 -6.07
C ILE A 970 18.78 19.66 -5.15
N SER A 971 17.55 20.05 -4.82
CA SER A 971 16.62 19.23 -4.03
C SER A 971 15.17 19.66 -4.22
N THR A 972 14.23 18.72 -4.10
CA THR A 972 12.79 19.00 -4.02
C THR A 972 12.28 19.19 -2.59
N ASP A 973 13.13 18.97 -1.57
CA ASP A 973 12.80 19.13 -0.14
C ASP A 973 13.65 20.23 0.54
N GLY A 974 13.72 21.40 -0.10
CA GLY A 974 14.29 22.60 0.54
C GLY A 974 13.52 23.01 1.81
N LYS A 975 12.27 22.56 1.96
CA LYS A 975 11.43 22.80 3.14
C LYS A 975 12.02 22.18 4.40
N ALA A 976 12.31 20.87 4.39
CA ALA A 976 12.91 20.22 5.54
C ALA A 976 14.28 20.83 5.90
N MET A 977 15.09 21.14 4.88
CA MET A 977 16.40 21.79 5.07
C MET A 977 16.28 23.13 5.81
N ILE A 978 15.34 24.00 5.40
CA ILE A 978 15.08 25.30 6.04
C ILE A 978 14.54 25.10 7.47
N SER A 979 13.55 24.23 7.69
CA SER A 979 12.97 24.06 9.03
C SER A 979 13.93 23.41 10.04
N LEU A 980 14.80 22.49 9.58
CA LEU A 980 15.84 21.88 10.42
C LEU A 980 17.00 22.86 10.65
N TYR A 981 17.72 23.22 9.58
CA TYR A 981 19.04 23.86 9.64
C TYR A 981 19.03 25.39 9.37
N GLY A 982 17.90 25.96 8.96
CA GLY A 982 17.76 27.39 8.70
C GLY A 982 18.69 27.89 7.58
N ALA A 983 19.21 29.10 7.71
CA ALA A 983 20.15 29.67 6.75
C ALA A 983 21.45 28.86 6.60
N LYS A 984 21.89 28.12 7.63
CA LYS A 984 23.11 27.30 7.58
C LYS A 984 23.10 26.26 6.47
N ALA A 985 21.89 25.81 6.05
CA ALA A 985 21.68 24.85 4.99
C ALA A 985 22.25 25.28 3.63
N PHE A 986 22.31 26.60 3.35
CA PHE A 986 22.80 27.14 2.08
C PHE A 986 24.24 26.66 1.80
N PRO A 987 24.58 26.19 0.58
CA PRO A 987 23.81 26.24 -0.67
C PRO A 987 22.87 25.04 -0.94
N PHE A 988 22.35 24.40 0.11
CA PHE A 988 21.34 23.31 0.08
C PHE A 988 21.80 21.99 -0.56
N THR A 989 23.12 21.81 -0.76
CA THR A 989 23.69 20.58 -1.31
C THR A 989 23.81 19.49 -0.24
N GLU A 990 23.69 18.21 -0.63
CA GLU A 990 23.84 17.06 0.29
C GLU A 990 25.17 17.10 1.06
N SER A 991 26.27 17.50 0.38
CA SER A 991 27.57 17.68 1.02
C SER A 991 27.57 18.74 2.13
N ARG A 992 26.77 19.81 1.99
CA ARG A 992 26.65 20.85 3.01
C ARG A 992 25.80 20.38 4.18
N ILE A 993 24.72 19.65 3.91
CA ILE A 993 23.90 19.03 4.96
C ILE A 993 24.75 18.01 5.76
N THR A 994 25.54 17.18 5.08
CA THR A 994 26.46 16.22 5.69
C THR A 994 27.51 16.90 6.59
N GLU A 995 28.04 18.07 6.17
CA GLU A 995 28.99 18.88 6.96
C GLU A 995 28.36 19.43 8.25
N ILE A 996 27.12 19.91 8.17
CA ILE A 996 26.35 20.39 9.32
C ILE A 996 26.07 19.23 10.28
N GLU A 997 25.61 18.09 9.77
CA GLU A 997 25.32 16.90 10.58
C GLU A 997 26.58 16.30 11.22
N ALA A 998 27.73 16.37 10.55
CA ALA A 998 29.03 16.02 11.14
C ALA A 998 29.42 16.96 12.28
N THR A 999 29.29 18.28 12.09
CA THR A 999 29.58 19.29 13.12
C THR A 999 28.67 19.10 14.34
N LEU A 1000 27.37 18.94 14.13
CA LEU A 1000 26.39 18.67 15.19
C LEU A 1000 26.73 17.37 15.93
N LYS A 1001 27.20 16.33 15.22
CA LYS A 1001 27.65 15.10 15.87
C LYS A 1001 28.89 15.31 16.75
N GLU A 1002 29.87 16.10 16.30
CA GLU A 1002 31.05 16.43 17.11
C GLU A 1002 30.68 17.25 18.36
N GLU A 1003 29.71 18.16 18.26
CA GLU A 1003 29.12 18.86 19.42
C GLU A 1003 28.47 17.89 20.41
N GLY A 1004 27.74 16.87 19.93
CA GLY A 1004 27.09 15.86 20.77
C GLY A 1004 28.05 14.84 21.39
N ASP A 1005 29.03 14.35 20.63
CA ASP A 1005 30.06 13.42 21.11
C ASP A 1005 31.00 14.09 22.15
N ALA A 1006 31.02 15.43 22.23
CA ALA A 1006 31.73 16.21 23.25
C ALA A 1006 30.93 16.44 24.56
N LEU A 1007 29.63 16.16 24.59
CA LEU A 1007 28.77 16.36 25.77
C LEU A 1007 28.65 15.07 26.63
N PRO A 1008 28.49 15.17 27.96
CA PRO A 1008 28.28 14.00 28.81
C PRO A 1008 26.94 13.33 28.48
N ARG A 1009 26.92 11.99 28.41
CA ARG A 1009 25.72 11.23 28.01
C ARG A 1009 24.56 11.30 29.01
N GLN A 1010 24.86 11.61 30.27
CA GLN A 1010 23.89 11.73 31.34
C GLN A 1010 24.43 12.70 32.40
N VAL A 1011 23.56 13.55 32.94
CA VAL A 1011 23.87 14.54 33.99
C VAL A 1011 22.83 14.47 35.12
N LYS A 1012 23.14 15.09 36.25
CA LYS A 1012 22.19 15.31 37.35
C LYS A 1012 22.19 16.79 37.69
N ASP A 1013 21.13 17.49 37.29
CA ASP A 1013 20.94 18.90 37.60
C ASP A 1013 20.42 19.08 39.04
N ILE A 1014 20.91 20.09 39.77
CA ILE A 1014 20.49 20.32 41.17
C ILE A 1014 19.02 20.74 41.34
N LYS A 1015 18.35 21.18 40.27
CA LYS A 1015 16.93 21.59 40.26
C LYS A 1015 16.00 20.44 39.89
N HIS A 1016 16.51 19.31 39.38
CA HIS A 1016 15.70 18.17 38.92
C HIS A 1016 16.08 16.84 39.58
N GLN A 1017 15.10 16.10 40.09
CA GLN A 1017 15.38 14.88 40.88
C GLN A 1017 15.78 13.67 40.04
N HIS A 1018 15.44 13.65 38.74
CA HIS A 1018 15.81 12.57 37.83
C HIS A 1018 17.11 12.89 37.07
N ALA A 1019 17.88 11.87 36.71
CA ALA A 1019 19.10 12.06 35.92
C ALA A 1019 18.76 12.25 34.43
N LEU A 1020 19.11 13.41 33.88
CA LEU A 1020 18.82 13.83 32.51
C LEU A 1020 19.80 13.18 31.52
N LYS A 1021 19.33 12.73 30.36
CA LYS A 1021 20.15 12.12 29.30
C LYS A 1021 20.39 13.09 28.15
N LEU A 1022 21.54 12.98 27.50
CA LEU A 1022 21.83 13.74 26.29
C LEU A 1022 21.00 13.23 25.12
N ASP A 1023 20.33 14.15 24.42
CA ASP A 1023 19.36 13.83 23.38
C ASP A 1023 19.30 14.85 22.23
N MET A 1024 18.90 14.41 21.02
CA MET A 1024 19.16 15.15 19.77
C MET A 1024 17.99 16.06 19.31
N ALA A 1025 17.35 16.75 20.26
CA ALA A 1025 16.05 17.42 20.11
C ALA A 1025 15.90 18.37 18.90
N LYS A 1026 14.86 18.19 18.06
CA LYS A 1026 14.71 18.93 16.78
C LYS A 1026 14.44 20.43 16.95
N ALA A 1027 13.60 20.81 17.92
CA ALA A 1027 13.22 22.20 18.20
C ALA A 1027 12.55 22.33 19.58
N TYR A 1028 13.34 22.21 20.64
CA TYR A 1028 12.85 22.27 22.03
C TYR A 1028 12.87 23.67 22.60
N VAL A 1029 12.60 23.77 23.90
CA VAL A 1029 12.70 24.99 24.70
C VAL A 1029 13.16 24.55 26.10
N CYS A 1030 13.97 25.33 26.81
CA CYS A 1030 14.64 24.88 28.04
C CYS A 1030 13.91 25.28 29.34
N ASP A 1031 13.70 24.33 30.25
CA ASP A 1031 13.04 24.53 31.56
C ASP A 1031 13.75 25.50 32.53
N CYS A 1032 15.03 25.78 32.33
CA CYS A 1032 15.76 26.72 33.18
C CYS A 1032 15.66 28.18 32.70
N CYS A 1033 15.34 28.44 31.42
CA CYS A 1033 15.42 29.79 30.84
C CYS A 1033 14.22 30.18 29.95
N ASN A 1034 13.32 29.23 29.66
CA ASN A 1034 12.16 29.34 28.78
C ASN A 1034 12.48 29.79 27.33
N GLY A 1035 13.75 29.71 26.94
CA GLY A 1035 14.24 30.02 25.59
C GLY A 1035 14.30 28.79 24.69
N GLN A 1036 14.04 28.97 23.39
CA GLN A 1036 14.06 27.87 22.40
C GLN A 1036 15.46 27.26 22.23
N GLY A 1037 15.53 25.98 21.87
CA GLY A 1037 16.74 25.20 21.63
C GLY A 1037 16.60 24.29 20.42
N LYS A 1038 17.72 23.83 19.87
CA LYS A 1038 17.79 22.87 18.77
C LYS A 1038 19.00 21.95 18.92
N PHE A 1039 18.94 20.81 18.24
CA PHE A 1039 19.98 19.81 18.03
C PHE A 1039 20.45 19.01 19.26
N TRP A 1040 20.64 19.62 20.42
CA TRP A 1040 21.07 18.91 21.64
C TRP A 1040 20.36 19.43 22.89
N ALA A 1041 19.75 18.53 23.66
CA ALA A 1041 19.05 18.78 24.93
C ALA A 1041 19.49 17.79 26.01
N PHE A 1042 19.23 18.12 27.28
CA PHE A 1042 19.30 17.18 28.40
C PHE A 1042 17.89 16.85 28.91
N SER A 1043 17.44 15.63 28.62
CA SER A 1043 16.04 15.21 28.64
C SER A 1043 15.74 14.16 29.71
N CYS A 1044 14.54 14.17 30.27
CA CYS A 1044 14.11 13.24 31.32
C CYS A 1044 13.16 12.14 30.83
N ASP A 1045 13.56 10.87 30.92
CA ASP A 1045 12.73 9.69 30.57
C ASP A 1045 11.37 9.61 31.32
N VAL A 1046 11.31 10.21 32.52
CA VAL A 1046 10.26 9.98 33.54
C VAL A 1046 9.16 11.03 33.48
N CYS A 1047 9.50 12.26 33.11
CA CYS A 1047 8.60 13.41 33.06
C CYS A 1047 9.15 14.43 32.05
N ASP A 1048 8.27 15.17 31.39
CA ASP A 1048 8.62 16.19 30.39
C ASP A 1048 9.45 17.30 31.07
N TYR A 1049 10.77 17.27 30.88
CA TYR A 1049 11.73 18.23 31.44
C TYR A 1049 13.02 18.20 30.61
N ASP A 1050 13.36 19.33 29.98
CA ASP A 1050 14.47 19.46 29.03
C ASP A 1050 15.32 20.71 29.30
N LEU A 1051 16.64 20.56 29.30
CA LEU A 1051 17.59 21.66 29.48
C LEU A 1051 18.49 21.90 28.26
N HIS A 1052 18.89 23.16 28.04
CA HIS A 1052 20.06 23.46 27.21
C HIS A 1052 21.31 22.86 27.85
N PRO A 1053 22.28 22.33 27.07
CA PRO A 1053 23.58 21.91 27.59
C PRO A 1053 24.34 22.97 28.39
N ALA A 1054 24.08 24.25 28.13
CA ALA A 1054 24.65 25.39 28.87
C ALA A 1054 23.82 25.84 30.10
N CYS A 1055 22.72 25.16 30.42
CA CYS A 1055 21.82 25.48 31.54
C CYS A 1055 21.82 24.41 32.65
N VAL A 1056 22.66 23.38 32.56
CA VAL A 1056 22.83 22.36 33.60
C VAL A 1056 23.67 22.92 34.74
N GLU A 1057 23.19 22.82 35.97
CA GLU A 1057 23.91 23.18 37.20
C GLU A 1057 24.30 21.92 37.99
N GLU A 1058 25.59 21.64 38.08
CA GLU A 1058 26.14 20.47 38.78
C GLU A 1058 26.39 20.71 40.28
N GLU A 1059 26.31 19.62 41.05
CA GLU A 1059 26.45 19.60 42.51
C GLU A 1059 27.94 19.66 42.91
N CYS A 1060 28.46 20.85 43.25
CA CYS A 1060 29.88 21.06 43.53
C CYS A 1060 30.38 20.26 44.76
N SER A 1061 31.05 19.13 44.50
CA SER A 1061 31.47 18.15 45.51
C SER A 1061 32.52 18.66 46.51
N ASP A 1062 33.28 19.70 46.18
CA ASP A 1062 34.34 20.24 47.04
C ASP A 1062 33.81 21.07 48.23
N CYS A 1063 32.54 21.48 48.21
CA CYS A 1063 31.95 22.34 49.25
C CYS A 1063 31.55 21.60 50.54
N LEU A 1064 31.52 20.26 50.57
CA LEU A 1064 31.07 19.47 51.73
C LEU A 1064 32.19 19.01 52.69
N MET A 1065 33.45 19.41 52.45
CA MET A 1065 34.62 19.00 53.25
C MET A 1065 35.31 20.18 53.96
N LYS A 1066 34.55 21.11 54.57
CA LYS A 1066 35.13 22.23 55.35
C LYS A 1066 34.23 22.88 56.43
N VAL A 1067 33.52 22.06 57.21
CA VAL A 1067 32.92 22.50 58.49
C VAL A 1067 33.51 21.68 59.64
N GLY A 1068 34.74 22.03 60.00
CA GLY A 1068 35.51 21.42 61.08
C GLY A 1068 36.80 22.20 61.30
N ASP A 1069 36.97 22.73 62.52
CA ASP A 1069 38.14 23.40 63.07
C ASP A 1069 38.81 24.52 62.24
N ILE A 1070 38.61 25.77 62.67
CA ILE A 1070 39.64 26.55 63.40
C ILE A 1070 39.08 27.94 63.79
N ASN A 1071 39.16 28.27 65.08
CA ASN A 1071 39.04 29.66 65.56
C ASN A 1071 40.33 30.43 65.24
N ILE A 1072 40.25 31.71 64.88
CA ILE A 1072 41.04 32.80 65.50
C ILE A 1072 40.57 34.17 64.98
N THR A 1073 40.67 35.17 65.85
CA THR A 1073 40.28 36.59 65.66
C THR A 1073 41.30 37.41 64.89
N ALA A 1074 40.85 38.30 64.01
CA ALA A 1074 41.23 39.73 63.97
C ALA A 1074 40.34 40.50 62.99
#